data_AF-A0A916SNJ7-F1
#
_entry.id   AF-A0A916SNJ7-F1
#
_cell.length_a   1.000
_cell.length_b   1.000
_cell.length_c   1.000
_cell.angle_alpha   90.00
_cell.angle_beta   90.00
_cell.angle_gamma   90.00
#
_symmetry.space_group_name_H-M   'P 1'
#
loop_
_entity.id
_entity.type
_entity.pdbx_description
1 polymer ?
#
loop_
_entity_poly.entity_id
_entity_poly.type
_entity_poly.pdbx_seq_one_letter_code
_entity_poly.pdbx_strand_id
1 'polypeptide(L)'
;MKTICITGASQTDLHPVAHLLQQAGLACPQTVKRDDPIDMALWHEQVMSMAAEDAPGCQPISSPGRLWEQLANEIFIANIKSKVWGWADARSTWLLDFWSQFELRLKFVLVCVTPQQMLASAMAADTETVSVDAVMTTWQQHHQELLRFHHRHPQRSMLVDSRECAQHPQALIEHCAAKWKLPLSAANAALGQGYPEQDALALYLAHQLCQNYPQATSLQHELAATLTRLGEEEAETQAAPNVGTLVLPPEEIIASYRSLRDRTVELQQAQAAREELDTVNTRYAALHASHLQQLENSEIKLQESTKESQLLLLQLHQVQEELEGVFLKHEAANKRLDMLTQSNTALSGAKDALAKEKGELAAARDAEAQAKAAALASRDAEAQAKAEALAQRDALAKEKGELAAARDAEAQAKAAALASRDAEAKAKTEALAQRDALAKEKSALTARRDALEKDVAVLTQARDEQAKLASERQAKLKESTQEGELLLLQLHQVQEELEAIFLKHEAAQKQLDTLTQSNAALSAAKDALAREKGELIAARDAEAKAKAAALASRDAEAKAKTEALAQRDALAKEKSALTARRDALEKDLAARTTDLAAKGKDLAALTQARDEQAKLATDRLTKLEKATQEGELLLLQLYKVQQELENYVLQHEEGQKQLETAEARWQRMLKRNPNYCDYEGLELLSVQGEGATQTRWKLKNLETTGRSLPVFEFETILDQGVVGFVFSRPAGSSGPLLRWPGAPASQTELTFIPVATPEFARERAEALRDLALSDFDLLKTLARLLLSTLENPAALKAPAEFNADQLKTGLGRFIELIEKHAKASLRYDHIGLKREYVDPNYESLWLSLGNAAYRDQRWPTFEFRLSCANVRPGQFGLHPKFEFAEQTGPAQLEGWFAEAHDAFGPKLELRFALPNSIDVGVWQRVSENDRKLLVALLSRLPSMLAALKATGVQLQRPWDDWTKMLKDMQRIVASRLAPRKLIAPPPDQAPVPAPLPAVAAAIEAPVKKTPVNKLPVNKPHAKTARPATKRAVSAVRKSK
;
A
#
# COMPACT_ATOMS: atom_id res chain seq x y z
N MET A 1 6.05 -68.83 -53.04
CA MET A 1 5.59 -67.63 -53.75
C MET A 1 4.28 -67.95 -54.48
N LYS A 2 3.28 -67.07 -54.38
CA LYS A 2 2.17 -66.95 -55.33
C LYS A 2 2.20 -65.51 -55.86
N THR A 3 1.99 -65.32 -57.15
CA THR A 3 2.15 -64.01 -57.80
C THR A 3 0.90 -63.66 -58.59
N ILE A 4 0.50 -62.39 -58.55
CA ILE A 4 -0.61 -61.84 -59.33
C ILE A 4 -0.12 -60.68 -60.20
N CYS A 5 -0.35 -60.78 -61.51
CA CYS A 5 -0.30 -59.65 -62.42
C CYS A 5 -1.72 -59.09 -62.53
N ILE A 6 -1.89 -57.79 -62.27
CA ILE A 6 -3.14 -57.06 -62.49
C ILE A 6 -2.92 -56.17 -63.71
N THR A 7 -3.72 -56.32 -64.75
CA THR A 7 -3.55 -55.55 -65.98
C THR A 7 -4.87 -55.34 -66.72
N GLY A 8 -4.87 -54.42 -67.66
CA GLY A 8 -6.06 -53.91 -68.32
C GLY A 8 -5.74 -52.68 -69.16
N ALA A 9 -6.75 -52.09 -69.78
CA ALA A 9 -6.58 -51.06 -70.80
C ALA A 9 -6.32 -49.63 -70.26
N SER A 10 -6.35 -49.43 -68.94
CA SER A 10 -6.33 -48.10 -68.30
C SER A 10 -5.67 -48.18 -66.91
N GLN A 11 -4.56 -47.48 -66.70
CA GLN A 11 -3.81 -47.54 -65.44
C GLN A 11 -4.60 -46.99 -64.24
N THR A 12 -5.47 -45.99 -64.45
CA THR A 12 -6.32 -45.42 -63.40
C THR A 12 -7.34 -46.43 -62.86
N ASP A 13 -7.78 -47.38 -63.66
CA ASP A 13 -8.71 -48.43 -63.28
C ASP A 13 -8.02 -49.63 -62.59
N LEU A 14 -6.71 -49.79 -62.78
CA LEU A 14 -5.94 -50.85 -62.10
C LEU A 14 -5.58 -50.49 -60.66
N HIS A 15 -5.31 -49.22 -60.35
CA HIS A 15 -4.89 -48.81 -58.99
C HIS A 15 -5.92 -49.18 -57.90
N PRO A 16 -7.24 -48.94 -58.06
CA PRO A 16 -8.24 -49.32 -57.05
C PRO A 16 -8.32 -50.84 -56.86
N VAL A 17 -8.34 -51.60 -57.96
CA VAL A 17 -8.36 -53.08 -57.95
C VAL A 17 -7.12 -53.64 -57.25
N ALA A 18 -5.95 -53.04 -57.49
CA ALA A 18 -4.70 -53.39 -56.83
C ALA A 18 -4.73 -53.06 -55.32
N HIS A 19 -5.21 -51.86 -54.97
CA HIS A 19 -5.31 -51.40 -53.58
C HIS A 19 -6.27 -52.29 -52.75
N LEU A 20 -7.41 -52.69 -53.32
CA LEU A 20 -8.33 -53.66 -52.69
C LEU A 20 -7.65 -55.00 -52.39
N LEU A 21 -6.94 -55.56 -53.37
CA LEU A 21 -6.21 -56.82 -53.17
C LEU A 21 -5.03 -56.66 -52.19
N GLN A 22 -4.39 -55.49 -52.14
CA GLN A 22 -3.35 -55.15 -51.16
C GLN A 22 -3.90 -55.08 -49.73
N GLN A 23 -5.03 -54.41 -49.52
CA GLN A 23 -5.74 -54.42 -48.23
C GLN A 23 -6.13 -55.86 -47.81
N ALA A 24 -6.46 -56.71 -48.78
CA ALA A 24 -6.75 -58.12 -48.54
C ALA A 24 -5.51 -59.01 -48.29
N GLY A 25 -4.28 -58.47 -48.38
CA GLY A 25 -3.03 -59.18 -48.06
C GLY A 25 -2.09 -59.44 -49.24
N LEU A 26 -2.33 -58.86 -50.43
CA LEU A 26 -1.39 -58.88 -51.55
C LEU A 26 -0.20 -57.94 -51.26
N ALA A 27 1.02 -58.49 -51.13
CA ALA A 27 2.20 -57.63 -50.95
C ALA A 27 2.51 -56.82 -52.22
N CYS A 28 2.79 -55.53 -52.05
CA CYS A 28 3.30 -54.64 -53.11
C CYS A 28 4.66 -55.13 -53.64
N PRO A 29 5.03 -54.79 -54.90
CA PRO A 29 6.28 -55.25 -55.49
C PRO A 29 7.48 -54.53 -54.86
N GLN A 30 8.41 -55.29 -54.30
CA GLN A 30 9.69 -54.77 -53.80
C GLN A 30 10.64 -54.44 -54.95
N THR A 31 11.36 -53.33 -54.81
CA THR A 31 12.35 -52.84 -55.79
C THR A 31 13.67 -53.61 -55.68
N VAL A 32 14.40 -53.71 -56.80
CA VAL A 32 15.73 -54.32 -56.84
C VAL A 32 16.77 -53.30 -56.37
N LYS A 33 17.58 -53.70 -55.39
CA LYS A 33 18.66 -52.86 -54.83
C LYS A 33 19.93 -52.95 -55.68
N ARG A 34 19.99 -52.11 -56.70
CA ARG A 34 21.17 -51.72 -57.47
C ARG A 34 21.51 -50.24 -57.17
N ASP A 35 22.53 -49.69 -57.80
CA ASP A 35 22.88 -48.27 -57.66
C ASP A 35 21.72 -47.36 -58.15
N ASP A 36 21.09 -47.74 -59.27
CA ASP A 36 19.77 -47.25 -59.68
C ASP A 36 18.68 -48.28 -59.30
N PRO A 37 17.63 -47.91 -58.54
CA PRO A 37 16.58 -48.84 -58.13
C PRO A 37 15.59 -49.15 -59.27
N ILE A 38 15.49 -50.41 -59.66
CA ILE A 38 14.54 -50.88 -60.68
C ILE A 38 13.33 -51.54 -60.01
N ASP A 39 12.13 -51.16 -60.42
CA ASP A 39 10.87 -51.76 -59.99
C ASP A 39 10.04 -52.30 -61.16
N MET A 40 8.84 -52.82 -60.88
CA MET A 40 7.97 -53.37 -61.91
C MET A 40 7.44 -52.33 -62.91
N ALA A 41 7.26 -51.07 -62.50
CA ALA A 41 6.75 -50.02 -63.38
C ALA A 41 7.86 -49.51 -64.31
N LEU A 42 9.06 -49.24 -63.77
CA LEU A 42 10.22 -48.81 -64.56
C LEU A 42 10.67 -49.91 -65.55
N TRP A 43 10.60 -51.19 -65.15
CA TRP A 43 10.87 -52.31 -66.05
C TRP A 43 9.88 -52.36 -67.22
N HIS A 44 8.57 -52.18 -66.96
CA HIS A 44 7.57 -52.14 -68.04
C HIS A 44 7.73 -50.91 -68.94
N GLU A 45 8.18 -49.78 -68.39
CA GLU A 45 8.46 -48.58 -69.17
C GLU A 45 9.58 -48.79 -70.18
N GLN A 46 10.73 -49.28 -69.71
CA GLN A 46 11.94 -49.45 -70.52
C GLN A 46 11.78 -50.56 -71.57
N VAL A 47 11.05 -51.64 -71.25
CA VAL A 47 10.71 -52.70 -72.22
C VAL A 47 9.79 -52.17 -73.31
N MET A 48 8.76 -51.38 -72.96
CA MET A 48 7.84 -50.83 -73.96
C MET A 48 8.46 -49.70 -74.79
N SER A 49 9.34 -48.88 -74.22
CA SER A 49 10.02 -47.81 -74.97
C SER A 49 10.97 -48.39 -76.03
N MET A 50 11.75 -49.43 -75.70
CA MET A 50 12.58 -50.11 -76.69
C MET A 50 11.74 -50.78 -77.79
N ALA A 51 10.65 -51.47 -77.42
CA ALA A 51 9.79 -52.13 -78.41
C ALA A 51 9.12 -51.13 -79.38
N ALA A 52 8.86 -49.89 -78.94
CA ALA A 52 8.31 -48.82 -79.77
C ALA A 52 9.33 -48.23 -80.76
N GLU A 53 10.64 -48.36 -80.51
CA GLU A 53 11.69 -48.00 -81.47
C GLU A 53 11.78 -49.02 -82.63
N ASP A 54 11.65 -50.32 -82.31
CA ASP A 54 11.67 -51.41 -83.31
C ASP A 54 10.38 -51.45 -84.18
N ALA A 55 9.21 -51.15 -83.60
CA ALA A 55 7.94 -51.10 -84.33
C ALA A 55 6.94 -50.08 -83.74
N PRO A 56 6.45 -49.09 -84.52
CA PRO A 56 5.50 -48.09 -84.02
C PRO A 56 4.07 -48.68 -83.87
N GLY A 57 3.80 -49.27 -82.71
CA GLY A 57 2.45 -49.71 -82.31
C GLY A 57 2.48 -50.66 -81.12
N CYS A 58 1.43 -50.65 -80.30
CA CYS A 58 1.30 -51.62 -79.21
C CYS A 58 0.98 -53.02 -79.77
N GLN A 59 1.89 -53.98 -79.58
CA GLN A 59 1.72 -55.37 -80.02
C GLN A 59 2.17 -56.37 -78.93
N PRO A 60 1.66 -57.61 -78.91
CA PRO A 60 2.03 -58.60 -77.89
C PRO A 60 3.49 -59.06 -77.97
N ILE A 61 4.28 -58.75 -76.94
CA ILE A 61 5.68 -59.13 -76.77
C ILE A 61 5.75 -60.47 -76.01
N SER A 62 6.27 -61.50 -76.68
CA SER A 62 6.52 -62.82 -76.07
C SER A 62 7.95 -62.98 -75.51
N SER A 63 8.90 -62.13 -75.91
CA SER A 63 10.31 -62.23 -75.52
C SER A 63 10.94 -60.83 -75.54
N PRO A 64 11.02 -60.12 -74.40
CA PRO A 64 11.61 -58.78 -74.33
C PRO A 64 13.15 -58.81 -74.45
N GLY A 65 13.78 -59.98 -74.29
CA GLY A 65 15.21 -60.18 -74.47
C GLY A 65 15.97 -60.39 -73.15
N ARG A 66 17.16 -60.99 -73.28
CA ARG A 66 17.91 -61.59 -72.15
C ARG A 66 18.22 -60.64 -70.99
N LEU A 67 18.44 -59.35 -71.25
CA LEU A 67 18.71 -58.36 -70.21
C LEU A 67 17.44 -58.12 -69.35
N TRP A 68 16.30 -57.93 -70.01
CA TRP A 68 15.02 -57.72 -69.36
C TRP A 68 14.52 -58.97 -68.65
N GLU A 69 14.78 -60.16 -69.22
CA GLU A 69 14.59 -61.46 -68.56
C GLU A 69 15.43 -61.58 -67.27
N GLN A 70 16.69 -61.15 -67.27
CA GLN A 70 17.55 -61.15 -66.07
C GLN A 70 17.03 -60.19 -65.00
N LEU A 71 16.63 -58.97 -65.38
CA LEU A 71 16.04 -58.00 -64.46
C LEU A 71 14.70 -58.48 -63.88
N ALA A 72 13.85 -59.12 -64.67
CA ALA A 72 12.62 -59.75 -64.19
C ALA A 72 12.90 -60.85 -63.15
N ASN A 73 13.95 -61.66 -63.36
CA ASN A 73 14.41 -62.64 -62.36
C ASN A 73 14.86 -61.96 -61.05
N GLU A 74 15.60 -60.86 -61.11
CA GLU A 74 16.01 -60.11 -59.90
C GLU A 74 14.82 -59.55 -59.12
N ILE A 75 13.79 -59.01 -59.79
CA ILE A 75 12.58 -58.52 -59.13
C ILE A 75 11.81 -59.68 -58.46
N PHE A 76 11.73 -60.85 -59.11
CA PHE A 76 11.12 -62.04 -58.50
C PHE A 76 11.96 -62.57 -57.33
N ILE A 77 13.29 -62.50 -57.37
CA ILE A 77 14.16 -62.86 -56.23
C ILE A 77 13.96 -61.91 -55.05
N ALA A 78 13.87 -60.59 -55.28
CA ALA A 78 13.60 -59.61 -54.22
C ALA A 78 12.29 -59.94 -53.47
N ASN A 79 11.24 -60.29 -54.21
CA ASN A 79 9.90 -60.56 -53.67
C ASN A 79 9.71 -61.99 -53.10
N ILE A 80 10.73 -62.87 -53.14
CA ILE A 80 10.57 -64.32 -52.89
C ILE A 80 10.06 -64.68 -51.48
N LYS A 81 10.26 -63.78 -50.50
CA LYS A 81 9.83 -63.95 -49.11
C LYS A 81 8.32 -63.68 -48.91
N SER A 82 7.65 -63.04 -49.87
CA SER A 82 6.22 -62.74 -49.79
C SER A 82 5.35 -63.98 -50.00
N LYS A 83 4.37 -64.20 -49.11
CA LYS A 83 3.42 -65.34 -49.20
C LYS A 83 2.62 -65.26 -50.51
N VAL A 84 2.08 -64.08 -50.78
CA VAL A 84 1.46 -63.67 -52.02
C VAL A 84 1.86 -62.21 -52.29
N TRP A 85 2.16 -61.87 -53.54
CA TRP A 85 2.53 -60.52 -53.97
C TRP A 85 2.05 -60.28 -55.40
N GLY A 86 2.08 -59.03 -55.86
CA GLY A 86 1.70 -58.71 -57.23
C GLY A 86 2.03 -57.28 -57.63
N TRP A 87 1.72 -56.94 -58.87
CA TRP A 87 1.86 -55.60 -59.44
C TRP A 87 0.63 -55.25 -60.29
N ALA A 88 0.49 -53.96 -60.60
CA ALA A 88 -0.60 -53.43 -61.41
C ALA A 88 -0.06 -52.45 -62.45
N ASP A 89 0.01 -52.89 -63.71
CA ASP A 89 0.54 -52.08 -64.82
C ASP A 89 -0.23 -52.38 -66.11
N ALA A 90 -0.79 -51.36 -66.75
CA ALA A 90 -1.53 -51.49 -68.01
C ALA A 90 -0.66 -52.03 -69.16
N ARG A 91 0.64 -51.72 -69.14
CA ARG A 91 1.64 -52.21 -70.11
C ARG A 91 1.83 -53.72 -70.02
N SER A 92 1.52 -54.34 -68.87
CA SER A 92 1.55 -55.81 -68.76
C SER A 92 0.56 -56.50 -69.72
N THR A 93 -0.48 -55.83 -70.22
CA THR A 93 -1.39 -56.34 -71.27
C THR A 93 -0.61 -56.80 -72.49
N TRP A 94 0.37 -56.01 -72.92
CA TRP A 94 1.22 -56.29 -74.08
C TRP A 94 2.31 -57.31 -73.80
N LEU A 95 2.54 -57.66 -72.53
CA LEU A 95 3.55 -58.63 -72.09
C LEU A 95 2.91 -59.90 -71.49
N LEU A 96 1.60 -60.11 -71.68
CA LEU A 96 0.87 -61.26 -71.16
C LEU A 96 1.44 -62.60 -71.64
N ASP A 97 1.77 -62.73 -72.93
CA ASP A 97 2.38 -63.96 -73.48
C ASP A 97 3.75 -64.23 -72.83
N PHE A 98 4.62 -63.22 -72.70
CA PHE A 98 5.90 -63.33 -71.98
C PHE A 98 5.70 -63.75 -70.52
N TRP A 99 4.90 -63.00 -69.75
CA TRP A 99 4.67 -63.25 -68.33
C TRP A 99 4.06 -64.63 -68.08
N SER A 100 3.22 -65.12 -68.99
CA SER A 100 2.62 -66.45 -68.89
C SER A 100 3.64 -67.58 -69.00
N GLN A 101 4.70 -67.38 -69.79
CA GLN A 101 5.79 -68.34 -70.02
C GLN A 101 6.87 -68.22 -68.95
N PHE A 102 7.16 -67.00 -68.49
CA PHE A 102 8.19 -66.70 -67.50
C PHE A 102 7.97 -67.39 -66.15
N GLU A 103 6.75 -67.36 -65.59
CA GLU A 103 6.41 -68.10 -64.36
C GLU A 103 5.04 -68.76 -64.48
N LEU A 104 5.02 -70.09 -64.60
CA LEU A 104 3.82 -70.91 -64.80
C LEU A 104 2.79 -70.80 -63.66
N ARG A 105 3.21 -70.41 -62.46
CA ARG A 105 2.36 -70.20 -61.27
C ARG A 105 1.72 -68.81 -61.21
N LEU A 106 2.17 -67.87 -62.04
CA LEU A 106 1.61 -66.52 -62.15
C LEU A 106 0.13 -66.57 -62.52
N LYS A 107 -0.65 -65.75 -61.83
CA LYS A 107 -2.09 -65.54 -62.02
C LYS A 107 -2.34 -64.12 -62.54
N PHE A 108 -3.45 -63.95 -63.27
CA PHE A 108 -3.74 -62.72 -63.99
C PHE A 108 -5.15 -62.23 -63.67
N VAL A 109 -5.26 -61.03 -63.08
CA VAL A 109 -6.53 -60.31 -62.99
C VAL A 109 -6.58 -59.35 -64.17
N LEU A 110 -7.52 -59.58 -65.07
CA LEU A 110 -7.68 -58.85 -66.32
C LEU A 110 -8.87 -57.90 -66.14
N VAL A 111 -8.56 -56.63 -65.89
CA VAL A 111 -9.56 -55.59 -65.61
C VAL A 111 -10.02 -54.98 -66.94
N CYS A 112 -11.31 -55.14 -67.20
CA CYS A 112 -12.00 -54.52 -68.33
C CYS A 112 -12.68 -53.22 -67.90
N VAL A 113 -12.82 -52.33 -68.87
CA VAL A 113 -13.67 -51.14 -68.81
C VAL A 113 -14.57 -51.12 -70.04
N THR A 114 -15.74 -50.51 -69.95
CA THR A 114 -16.59 -50.31 -71.12
C THR A 114 -16.04 -49.19 -72.02
N PRO A 115 -16.34 -49.16 -73.33
CA PRO A 115 -15.85 -48.09 -74.20
C PRO A 115 -16.41 -46.73 -73.77
N GLN A 116 -17.63 -46.69 -73.20
CA GLN A 116 -18.24 -45.48 -72.65
C GLN A 116 -17.48 -44.95 -71.42
N GLN A 117 -17.01 -45.84 -70.53
CA GLN A 117 -16.16 -45.45 -69.39
C GLN A 117 -14.83 -44.87 -69.88
N MET A 118 -14.13 -45.58 -70.78
CA MET A 118 -12.83 -45.13 -71.27
C MET A 118 -12.91 -43.78 -71.99
N LEU A 119 -13.95 -43.57 -72.81
CA LEU A 119 -14.17 -42.29 -73.49
C LEU A 119 -14.54 -41.17 -72.51
N ALA A 120 -15.39 -41.43 -71.50
CA ALA A 120 -15.71 -40.43 -70.47
C ALA A 120 -14.47 -40.01 -69.67
N SER A 121 -13.62 -40.97 -69.27
CA SER A 121 -12.34 -40.68 -68.61
C SER A 121 -11.40 -39.87 -69.50
N ALA A 122 -11.33 -40.17 -70.80
CA ALA A 122 -10.53 -39.39 -71.75
C ALA A 122 -11.06 -37.96 -71.93
N MET A 123 -12.38 -37.76 -71.99
CA MET A 123 -13.01 -36.44 -72.04
C MET A 123 -12.73 -35.60 -70.79
N ALA A 124 -12.77 -36.24 -69.62
CA ALA A 124 -12.58 -35.61 -68.31
C ALA A 124 -11.12 -35.33 -67.94
N ALA A 125 -10.15 -35.94 -68.62
CA ALA A 125 -8.73 -35.66 -68.45
C ALA A 125 -8.30 -34.34 -69.13
N ASP A 126 -7.22 -33.72 -68.63
CA ASP A 126 -6.69 -32.42 -69.10
C ASP A 126 -5.77 -32.53 -70.34
N THR A 127 -6.06 -33.47 -71.24
CA THR A 127 -5.30 -33.68 -72.49
C THR A 127 -5.76 -32.70 -73.58
N GLU A 128 -4.86 -32.00 -74.26
CA GLU A 128 -5.24 -30.93 -75.22
C GLU A 128 -6.20 -31.39 -76.33
N THR A 129 -6.08 -32.63 -76.80
CA THR A 129 -6.99 -33.21 -77.82
C THR A 129 -7.43 -34.62 -77.45
N VAL A 130 -8.68 -34.97 -77.80
CA VAL A 130 -9.28 -36.30 -77.59
C VAL A 130 -9.98 -36.72 -78.88
N SER A 131 -9.36 -37.65 -79.63
CA SER A 131 -9.99 -38.28 -80.79
C SER A 131 -10.79 -39.50 -80.35
N VAL A 132 -12.09 -39.51 -80.66
CA VAL A 132 -12.97 -40.65 -80.34
C VAL A 132 -12.52 -41.91 -81.09
N ASP A 133 -12.13 -41.79 -82.37
CA ASP A 133 -11.61 -42.90 -83.17
C ASP A 133 -10.35 -43.53 -82.55
N ALA A 134 -9.42 -42.69 -82.06
CA ALA A 134 -8.23 -43.16 -81.39
C ALA A 134 -8.58 -43.90 -80.09
N VAL A 135 -9.45 -43.33 -79.25
CA VAL A 135 -9.88 -43.98 -77.99
C VAL A 135 -10.61 -45.29 -78.25
N MET A 136 -11.53 -45.35 -79.22
CA MET A 136 -12.24 -46.59 -79.58
C MET A 136 -11.30 -47.66 -80.14
N THR A 137 -10.32 -47.26 -80.96
CA THR A 137 -9.28 -48.16 -81.50
C THR A 137 -8.40 -48.71 -80.37
N THR A 138 -7.92 -47.85 -79.47
CA THR A 138 -7.11 -48.25 -78.30
C THR A 138 -7.89 -49.14 -77.35
N TRP A 139 -9.18 -48.84 -77.11
CA TRP A 139 -10.07 -49.68 -76.31
C TRP A 139 -10.21 -51.08 -76.91
N GLN A 140 -10.51 -51.16 -78.20
CA GLN A 140 -10.69 -52.42 -78.94
C GLN A 140 -9.43 -53.27 -78.91
N GLN A 141 -8.26 -52.67 -79.21
CA GLN A 141 -6.97 -53.37 -79.22
C GLN A 141 -6.63 -54.01 -77.87
N HIS A 142 -6.72 -53.26 -76.77
CA HIS A 142 -6.41 -53.81 -75.44
C HIS A 142 -7.39 -54.92 -75.05
N HIS A 143 -8.70 -54.71 -75.23
CA HIS A 143 -9.68 -55.70 -74.78
C HIS A 143 -9.71 -56.97 -75.66
N GLN A 144 -9.38 -56.87 -76.94
CA GLN A 144 -9.12 -58.05 -77.77
C GLN A 144 -7.95 -58.88 -77.24
N GLU A 145 -6.86 -58.24 -76.77
CA GLU A 145 -5.72 -58.95 -76.19
C GLU A 145 -6.07 -59.60 -74.83
N LEU A 146 -6.72 -58.87 -73.92
CA LEU A 146 -7.20 -59.43 -72.65
C LEU A 146 -8.08 -60.66 -72.87
N LEU A 147 -9.00 -60.60 -73.83
CA LEU A 147 -9.92 -61.70 -74.17
C LEU A 147 -9.22 -62.87 -74.87
N ARG A 148 -8.32 -62.60 -75.82
CA ARG A 148 -7.44 -63.59 -76.49
C ARG A 148 -6.63 -64.37 -75.45
N PHE A 149 -6.06 -63.68 -74.47
CA PHE A 149 -5.29 -64.29 -73.40
C PHE A 149 -6.19 -65.04 -72.40
N HIS A 150 -7.38 -64.51 -72.07
CA HIS A 150 -8.32 -65.19 -71.18
C HIS A 150 -8.75 -66.55 -71.75
N HIS A 151 -9.18 -66.59 -73.02
CA HIS A 151 -9.59 -67.82 -73.69
C HIS A 151 -8.49 -68.89 -73.75
N ARG A 152 -7.21 -68.51 -73.84
CA ARG A 152 -6.07 -69.44 -73.80
C ARG A 152 -5.73 -69.93 -72.39
N HIS A 153 -6.02 -69.14 -71.36
CA HIS A 153 -5.56 -69.40 -70.00
C HIS A 153 -6.63 -69.24 -68.89
N PRO A 154 -7.86 -69.76 -69.05
CA PRO A 154 -8.99 -69.46 -68.13
C PRO A 154 -8.80 -69.97 -66.68
N GLN A 155 -7.87 -70.91 -66.48
CA GLN A 155 -7.45 -71.44 -65.17
C GLN A 155 -6.33 -70.62 -64.49
N ARG A 156 -5.69 -69.70 -65.22
CA ARG A 156 -4.65 -68.79 -64.71
C ARG A 156 -5.11 -67.33 -64.70
N SER A 157 -6.08 -66.95 -65.52
CA SER A 157 -6.63 -65.60 -65.59
C SER A 157 -8.07 -65.50 -65.07
N MET A 158 -8.52 -64.28 -64.81
CA MET A 158 -9.89 -63.94 -64.42
C MET A 158 -10.22 -62.57 -65.02
N LEU A 159 -11.25 -62.52 -65.85
CA LEU A 159 -11.75 -61.29 -66.50
C LEU A 159 -12.79 -60.65 -65.57
N VAL A 160 -12.63 -59.37 -65.22
CA VAL A 160 -13.50 -58.63 -64.28
C VAL A 160 -13.73 -57.19 -64.76
N ASP A 161 -14.89 -56.60 -64.48
CA ASP A 161 -15.18 -55.19 -64.83
C ASP A 161 -14.77 -54.23 -63.69
N SER A 162 -14.24 -53.06 -64.06
CA SER A 162 -13.80 -52.01 -63.12
C SER A 162 -14.92 -51.57 -62.16
N ARG A 163 -16.18 -51.44 -62.62
CA ARG A 163 -17.34 -51.09 -61.76
C ARG A 163 -17.80 -52.27 -60.91
N GLU A 164 -17.87 -53.49 -61.45
CA GLU A 164 -18.22 -54.66 -60.61
C GLU A 164 -17.20 -54.82 -59.46
N CYS A 165 -15.91 -54.53 -59.71
CA CYS A 165 -14.87 -54.49 -58.67
C CYS A 165 -15.05 -53.35 -57.65
N ALA A 166 -15.63 -52.21 -58.05
CA ALA A 166 -15.92 -51.07 -57.19
C ALA A 166 -17.14 -51.31 -56.30
N GLN A 167 -18.19 -51.92 -56.87
CA GLN A 167 -19.47 -52.20 -56.22
C GLN A 167 -19.40 -53.43 -55.31
N HIS A 168 -18.64 -54.46 -55.70
CA HIS A 168 -18.53 -55.72 -54.97
C HIS A 168 -17.06 -56.08 -54.61
N PRO A 169 -16.33 -55.20 -53.88
CA PRO A 169 -14.91 -55.39 -53.60
C PRO A 169 -14.61 -56.65 -52.79
N GLN A 170 -15.51 -57.06 -51.89
CA GLN A 170 -15.38 -58.30 -51.12
C GLN A 170 -15.49 -59.53 -52.03
N ALA A 171 -16.45 -59.55 -52.96
CA ALA A 171 -16.61 -60.65 -53.90
C ALA A 171 -15.41 -60.81 -54.83
N LEU A 172 -14.76 -59.73 -55.27
CA LEU A 172 -13.49 -59.80 -56.02
C LEU A 172 -12.41 -60.55 -55.21
N ILE A 173 -12.24 -60.19 -53.94
CA ILE A 173 -11.26 -60.79 -53.03
C ILE A 173 -11.56 -62.28 -52.84
N GLU A 174 -12.83 -62.64 -52.62
CA GLU A 174 -13.28 -64.02 -52.42
C GLU A 174 -13.13 -64.87 -53.69
N HIS A 175 -13.48 -64.35 -54.87
CA HIS A 175 -13.25 -65.05 -56.14
C HIS A 175 -11.75 -65.29 -56.40
N CYS A 176 -10.90 -64.29 -56.14
CA CYS A 176 -9.44 -64.46 -56.19
C CYS A 176 -8.95 -65.54 -55.20
N ALA A 177 -9.41 -65.46 -53.95
CA ALA A 177 -9.05 -66.38 -52.88
C ALA A 177 -9.47 -67.83 -53.20
N ALA A 178 -10.70 -68.04 -53.64
CA ALA A 178 -11.25 -69.34 -53.98
C ALA A 178 -10.60 -69.93 -55.24
N LYS A 179 -10.60 -69.21 -56.37
CA LYS A 179 -10.16 -69.70 -57.69
C LYS A 179 -8.69 -70.16 -57.69
N TRP A 180 -7.84 -69.51 -56.88
CA TRP A 180 -6.39 -69.80 -56.84
C TRP A 180 -5.86 -70.20 -55.45
N LYS A 181 -6.75 -70.43 -54.48
CA LYS A 181 -6.44 -70.77 -53.07
C LYS A 181 -5.46 -69.77 -52.44
N LEU A 182 -5.65 -68.48 -52.69
CA LEU A 182 -4.75 -67.41 -52.23
C LEU A 182 -4.99 -67.09 -50.75
N PRO A 183 -3.94 -66.73 -49.97
CA PRO A 183 -4.07 -66.34 -48.57
C PRO A 183 -4.50 -64.87 -48.45
N LEU A 184 -5.64 -64.52 -49.06
CA LEU A 184 -6.26 -63.19 -48.98
C LEU A 184 -7.45 -63.22 -48.02
N SER A 185 -7.82 -62.07 -47.45
CA SER A 185 -8.94 -61.93 -46.50
C SER A 185 -9.71 -60.64 -46.75
N ALA A 186 -11.04 -60.72 -46.88
CA ALA A 186 -11.91 -59.57 -47.09
C ALA A 186 -12.15 -58.73 -45.82
N ALA A 187 -11.72 -59.20 -44.64
CA ALA A 187 -12.11 -58.66 -43.32
C ALA A 187 -11.71 -57.19 -43.05
N ASN A 188 -10.75 -56.64 -43.80
CA ASN A 188 -10.24 -55.28 -43.63
C ASN A 188 -10.44 -54.38 -44.88
N ALA A 189 -11.19 -54.83 -45.89
CA ALA A 189 -11.39 -54.06 -47.12
C ALA A 189 -12.26 -52.82 -46.88
N ALA A 190 -11.73 -51.63 -47.11
CA ALA A 190 -12.44 -50.37 -46.95
C ALA A 190 -13.43 -50.17 -48.10
N LEU A 191 -14.72 -50.05 -47.79
CA LEU A 191 -15.77 -49.87 -48.79
C LEU A 191 -15.64 -48.50 -49.49
N GLY A 192 -15.50 -48.52 -50.82
CA GLY A 192 -15.71 -47.36 -51.70
C GLY A 192 -14.58 -46.33 -51.83
N GLN A 193 -13.56 -46.31 -50.97
CA GLN A 193 -12.50 -45.29 -51.04
C GLN A 193 -11.42 -45.62 -52.09
N GLY A 194 -11.38 -44.84 -53.18
CA GLY A 194 -10.26 -44.80 -54.13
C GLY A 194 -10.62 -44.97 -55.60
N TYR A 195 -11.87 -45.29 -55.95
CA TYR A 195 -12.32 -45.23 -57.35
C TYR A 195 -12.58 -43.76 -57.76
N PRO A 196 -12.27 -43.37 -59.02
CA PRO A 196 -12.61 -42.04 -59.50
C PRO A 196 -14.12 -41.87 -59.59
N GLU A 197 -14.63 -40.77 -59.03
CA GLU A 197 -16.04 -40.39 -59.16
C GLU A 197 -16.34 -40.09 -60.64
N GLN A 198 -17.22 -40.90 -61.25
CA GLN A 198 -17.45 -40.85 -62.68
C GLN A 198 -18.45 -39.75 -63.04
N ASP A 199 -17.99 -38.73 -63.77
CA ASP A 199 -18.84 -37.65 -64.26
C ASP A 199 -20.00 -38.22 -65.10
N ALA A 200 -21.22 -38.06 -64.59
CA ALA A 200 -22.43 -38.61 -65.20
C ALA A 200 -22.77 -37.95 -66.55
N LEU A 201 -22.37 -36.70 -66.78
CA LEU A 201 -22.54 -36.01 -68.05
C LEU A 201 -21.51 -36.51 -69.06
N ALA A 202 -20.24 -36.68 -68.67
CA ALA A 202 -19.20 -37.28 -69.51
C ALA A 202 -19.59 -38.71 -69.91
N LEU A 203 -20.09 -39.52 -68.97
CA LEU A 203 -20.62 -40.87 -69.24
C LEU A 203 -21.80 -40.87 -70.21
N TYR A 204 -22.75 -39.95 -70.05
CA TYR A 204 -23.91 -39.84 -70.96
C TYR A 204 -23.47 -39.45 -72.38
N LEU A 205 -22.60 -38.45 -72.52
CA LEU A 205 -22.06 -38.02 -73.80
C LEU A 205 -21.23 -39.13 -74.46
N ALA A 206 -20.37 -39.80 -73.70
CA ALA A 206 -19.60 -40.95 -74.17
C ALA A 206 -20.51 -42.11 -74.61
N HIS A 207 -21.60 -42.39 -73.91
CA HIS A 207 -22.58 -43.40 -74.31
C HIS A 207 -23.18 -43.11 -75.68
N GLN A 208 -23.57 -41.85 -75.95
CA GLN A 208 -24.07 -41.44 -77.26
C GLN A 208 -23.00 -41.55 -78.36
N LEU A 209 -21.78 -41.07 -78.09
CA LEU A 209 -20.67 -41.10 -79.05
C LEU A 209 -20.25 -42.53 -79.43
N CYS A 210 -20.25 -43.48 -78.48
CA CYS A 210 -19.90 -44.87 -78.74
C CYS A 210 -20.88 -45.62 -79.67
N GLN A 211 -22.12 -45.15 -79.84
CA GLN A 211 -23.10 -45.82 -80.72
C GLN A 211 -22.65 -45.89 -82.19
N ASN A 212 -21.79 -44.96 -82.61
CA ASN A 212 -21.22 -44.93 -83.97
C ASN A 212 -20.16 -46.03 -84.22
N TYR A 213 -19.78 -46.81 -83.19
CA TYR A 213 -18.70 -47.81 -83.25
C TYR A 213 -19.25 -49.24 -83.03
N PRO A 214 -19.91 -49.85 -84.04
CA PRO A 214 -20.54 -51.16 -83.90
C PRO A 214 -19.53 -52.29 -83.64
N GLN A 215 -18.27 -52.15 -84.08
CA GLN A 215 -17.21 -53.13 -83.76
C GLN A 215 -16.88 -53.14 -82.27
N ALA A 216 -16.75 -51.95 -81.65
CA ALA A 216 -16.52 -51.83 -80.21
C ALA A 216 -17.72 -52.37 -79.41
N THR A 217 -18.94 -52.07 -79.86
CA THR A 217 -20.18 -52.58 -79.26
C THR A 217 -20.27 -54.12 -79.33
N SER A 218 -19.88 -54.72 -80.46
CA SER A 218 -19.85 -56.18 -80.61
C SER A 218 -18.86 -56.84 -79.64
N LEU A 219 -17.66 -56.28 -79.50
CA LEU A 219 -16.66 -56.77 -78.54
C LEU A 219 -17.13 -56.55 -77.08
N GLN A 220 -17.82 -55.45 -76.80
CA GLN A 220 -18.39 -55.18 -75.47
C GLN A 220 -19.37 -56.27 -75.04
N HIS A 221 -20.21 -56.78 -75.95
CA HIS A 221 -21.10 -57.91 -75.67
C HIS A 221 -20.35 -59.25 -75.49
N GLU A 222 -19.29 -59.51 -76.25
CA GLU A 222 -18.46 -60.71 -76.09
C GLU A 222 -17.73 -60.72 -74.74
N LEU A 223 -17.17 -59.57 -74.33
CA LEU A 223 -16.59 -59.37 -73.00
C LEU A 223 -17.65 -59.58 -71.91
N ALA A 224 -18.83 -58.96 -72.04
CA ALA A 224 -19.91 -59.06 -71.06
C ALA A 224 -20.38 -60.51 -70.82
N ALA A 225 -20.40 -61.34 -71.87
CA ALA A 225 -20.70 -62.78 -71.77
C ALA A 225 -19.56 -63.62 -71.16
N THR A 226 -18.34 -63.07 -71.06
CA THR A 226 -17.12 -63.75 -70.60
C THR A 226 -16.64 -63.28 -69.21
N LEU A 227 -17.21 -62.18 -68.69
CA LEU A 227 -16.84 -61.59 -67.40
C LEU A 227 -17.17 -62.50 -66.21
N THR A 228 -16.30 -62.46 -65.20
CA THR A 228 -16.55 -63.11 -63.90
C THR A 228 -17.47 -62.21 -63.08
N ARG A 229 -18.75 -62.58 -62.97
CA ARG A 229 -19.74 -61.84 -62.17
C ARG A 229 -19.34 -61.77 -60.70
N LEU A 230 -19.47 -60.58 -60.09
CA LEU A 230 -19.14 -60.31 -58.70
C LEU A 230 -20.37 -59.97 -57.82
N GLY A 231 -21.55 -59.79 -58.42
CA GLY A 231 -22.82 -59.54 -57.72
C GLY A 231 -23.98 -60.37 -58.28
N GLU A 232 -25.13 -60.33 -57.60
CA GLU A 232 -26.40 -60.85 -58.12
C GLU A 232 -27.05 -59.82 -59.08
N GLU A 233 -27.78 -60.28 -60.10
CA GLU A 233 -28.33 -59.40 -61.14
C GLU A 233 -29.58 -58.63 -60.68
N GLU A 234 -29.38 -57.44 -60.10
CA GLU A 234 -30.42 -56.40 -60.13
C GLU A 234 -30.60 -55.94 -61.58
N ALA A 235 -31.66 -56.43 -62.23
CA ALA A 235 -31.94 -56.20 -63.65
C ALA A 235 -32.50 -54.79 -63.95
N GLU A 236 -31.84 -53.74 -63.44
CA GLU A 236 -32.06 -52.34 -63.81
C GLU A 236 -31.50 -52.06 -65.21
N THR A 237 -32.05 -52.74 -66.22
CA THR A 237 -31.93 -52.30 -67.62
C THR A 237 -32.86 -51.11 -67.86
N GLN A 238 -32.64 -50.03 -67.08
CA GLN A 238 -33.19 -48.72 -67.40
C GLN A 238 -32.50 -48.24 -68.68
N ALA A 239 -33.06 -48.62 -69.83
CA ALA A 239 -32.63 -48.12 -71.12
C ALA A 239 -32.67 -46.59 -71.06
N ALA A 240 -31.50 -45.95 -71.15
CA ALA A 240 -31.39 -44.50 -71.12
C ALA A 240 -32.37 -43.92 -72.15
N PRO A 241 -33.12 -42.86 -71.81
CA PRO A 241 -34.14 -42.33 -72.71
C PRO A 241 -33.49 -42.01 -74.04
N ASN A 242 -33.99 -42.63 -75.11
CA ASN A 242 -33.39 -42.56 -76.45
C ASN A 242 -33.70 -41.21 -77.12
N VAL A 243 -33.21 -40.15 -76.48
CA VAL A 243 -33.21 -38.78 -76.99
C VAL A 243 -32.29 -38.74 -78.20
N GLY A 244 -32.78 -38.13 -79.29
CA GLY A 244 -32.24 -38.34 -80.64
C GLY A 244 -30.74 -38.08 -80.79
N THR A 245 -30.15 -38.80 -81.76
CA THR A 245 -28.73 -38.77 -82.14
C THR A 245 -28.14 -37.36 -82.12
N LEU A 246 -27.00 -37.21 -81.42
CA LEU A 246 -26.24 -35.97 -81.40
C LEU A 246 -25.82 -35.58 -82.82
N VAL A 247 -26.29 -34.42 -83.29
CA VAL A 247 -26.06 -33.91 -84.66
C VAL A 247 -24.72 -33.14 -84.77
N LEU A 248 -24.10 -32.81 -83.63
CA LEU A 248 -22.82 -32.10 -83.57
C LEU A 248 -21.62 -33.07 -83.75
N PRO A 249 -20.50 -32.61 -84.34
CA PRO A 249 -19.28 -33.40 -84.40
C PRO A 249 -18.72 -33.69 -83.00
N PRO A 250 -18.06 -34.85 -82.77
CA PRO A 250 -17.57 -35.23 -81.44
C PRO A 250 -16.64 -34.21 -80.78
N GLU A 251 -15.79 -33.54 -81.56
CA GLU A 251 -14.84 -32.54 -81.07
C GLU A 251 -15.55 -31.35 -80.39
N GLU A 252 -16.66 -30.87 -80.96
CA GLU A 252 -17.44 -29.75 -80.43
C GLU A 252 -18.17 -30.13 -79.13
N ILE A 253 -18.64 -31.38 -79.04
CA ILE A 253 -19.26 -31.94 -77.83
C ILE A 253 -18.24 -32.01 -76.68
N ILE A 254 -17.04 -32.50 -76.95
CA ILE A 254 -15.96 -32.63 -75.94
C ILE A 254 -15.46 -31.26 -75.50
N ALA A 255 -15.26 -30.33 -76.43
CA ALA A 255 -14.87 -28.95 -76.12
C ALA A 255 -15.94 -28.22 -75.26
N SER A 256 -17.22 -28.40 -75.59
CA SER A 256 -18.34 -27.81 -74.83
C SER A 256 -18.43 -28.37 -73.41
N TYR A 257 -18.26 -29.68 -73.25
CA TYR A 257 -18.21 -30.34 -71.94
C TYR A 257 -17.07 -29.80 -71.07
N ARG A 258 -15.85 -29.69 -71.61
CA ARG A 258 -14.69 -29.14 -70.88
C ARG A 258 -14.90 -27.70 -70.46
N SER A 259 -15.38 -26.83 -71.37
CA SER A 259 -15.68 -25.44 -71.03
C SER A 259 -16.71 -25.30 -69.90
N LEU A 260 -17.69 -26.20 -69.81
CA LEU A 260 -18.67 -26.25 -68.72
C LEU A 260 -18.04 -26.73 -67.39
N ARG A 261 -17.22 -27.78 -67.44
CA ARG A 261 -16.45 -28.31 -66.30
C ARG A 261 -15.57 -27.23 -65.69
N ASP A 262 -14.73 -26.61 -66.51
CA ASP A 262 -13.75 -25.60 -66.09
C ASP A 262 -14.44 -24.39 -65.45
N ARG A 263 -15.53 -23.92 -66.07
CA ARG A 263 -16.32 -22.80 -65.54
C ARG A 263 -17.04 -23.12 -64.23
N THR A 264 -17.31 -24.39 -63.96
CA THR A 264 -17.89 -24.84 -62.68
C THR A 264 -16.84 -24.80 -61.57
N VAL A 265 -15.60 -25.21 -61.86
CA VAL A 265 -14.46 -25.12 -60.93
C VAL A 265 -14.13 -23.66 -60.58
N GLU A 266 -14.08 -22.77 -61.57
CA GLU A 266 -13.88 -21.32 -61.34
C GLU A 266 -14.94 -20.73 -60.39
N LEU A 267 -16.20 -21.18 -60.52
CA LEU A 267 -17.31 -20.67 -59.71
C LEU A 267 -17.21 -21.14 -58.26
N GLN A 268 -16.85 -22.42 -58.03
CA GLN A 268 -16.61 -22.97 -56.70
C GLN A 268 -15.43 -22.28 -56.00
N GLN A 269 -14.32 -22.04 -56.71
CA GLN A 269 -13.17 -21.29 -56.18
C GLN A 269 -13.56 -19.86 -55.78
N ALA A 270 -14.36 -19.17 -56.61
CA ALA A 270 -14.86 -17.83 -56.30
C ALA A 270 -15.87 -17.79 -55.13
N GLN A 271 -16.56 -18.90 -54.84
CA GLN A 271 -17.39 -19.03 -53.64
C GLN A 271 -16.54 -19.25 -52.39
N ALA A 272 -15.60 -20.19 -52.42
CA ALA A 272 -14.71 -20.47 -51.28
C ALA A 272 -13.89 -19.22 -50.86
N ALA A 273 -13.29 -18.52 -51.81
CA ALA A 273 -12.54 -17.28 -51.55
C ALA A 273 -13.42 -16.14 -50.95
N ARG A 274 -14.73 -16.17 -51.21
CA ARG A 274 -15.67 -15.22 -50.62
C ARG A 274 -16.04 -15.59 -49.19
N GLU A 275 -16.23 -16.87 -48.91
CA GLU A 275 -16.46 -17.36 -47.54
C GLU A 275 -15.23 -17.12 -46.66
N GLU A 276 -14.02 -17.35 -47.16
CA GLU A 276 -12.77 -16.97 -46.47
C GLU A 276 -12.74 -15.47 -46.15
N LEU A 277 -13.03 -14.60 -47.14
CA LEU A 277 -13.07 -13.15 -46.94
C LEU A 277 -14.09 -12.73 -45.87
N ASP A 278 -15.28 -13.33 -45.85
CA ASP A 278 -16.31 -13.03 -44.85
C ASP A 278 -15.90 -13.53 -43.43
N THR A 279 -15.17 -14.64 -43.31
CA THR A 279 -14.57 -15.03 -42.01
C THR A 279 -13.46 -14.08 -41.54
N VAL A 280 -12.62 -13.59 -42.46
CA VAL A 280 -11.56 -12.60 -42.15
C VAL A 280 -12.16 -11.28 -41.71
N ASN A 281 -13.18 -10.78 -42.43
CA ASN A 281 -13.94 -9.58 -42.07
C ASN A 281 -14.58 -9.71 -40.67
N THR A 282 -15.20 -10.86 -40.37
CA THR A 282 -15.81 -11.14 -39.06
C THR A 282 -14.76 -11.14 -37.95
N ARG A 283 -13.59 -11.76 -38.19
CA ARG A 283 -12.47 -11.80 -37.22
C ARG A 283 -11.86 -10.41 -37.00
N TYR A 284 -11.74 -9.60 -38.05
CA TYR A 284 -11.28 -8.21 -37.95
C TYR A 284 -12.25 -7.35 -37.14
N ALA A 285 -13.56 -7.46 -37.39
CA ALA A 285 -14.58 -6.72 -36.64
C ALA A 285 -14.56 -7.06 -35.13
N ALA A 286 -14.41 -8.34 -34.78
CA ALA A 286 -14.27 -8.78 -33.39
C ALA A 286 -12.99 -8.23 -32.72
N LEU A 287 -11.85 -8.23 -33.43
CA LEU A 287 -10.60 -7.67 -32.94
C LEU A 287 -10.68 -6.15 -32.73
N HIS A 288 -11.30 -5.42 -33.67
CA HIS A 288 -11.51 -3.97 -33.58
C HIS A 288 -12.45 -3.61 -32.41
N ALA A 289 -13.49 -4.40 -32.15
CA ALA A 289 -14.36 -4.20 -30.99
C ALA A 289 -13.60 -4.40 -29.66
N SER A 290 -12.77 -5.44 -29.57
CA SER A 290 -11.90 -5.69 -28.41
C SER A 290 -10.92 -4.54 -28.16
N HIS A 291 -10.33 -3.98 -29.22
CA HIS A 291 -9.37 -2.88 -29.12
C HIS A 291 -10.04 -1.56 -28.67
N LEU A 292 -11.26 -1.27 -29.16
CA LEU A 292 -12.06 -0.14 -28.66
C LEU A 292 -12.35 -0.27 -27.15
N GLN A 293 -12.73 -1.45 -26.69
CA GLN A 293 -12.99 -1.71 -25.27
C GLN A 293 -11.72 -1.59 -24.41
N GLN A 294 -10.55 -1.96 -24.94
CA GLN A 294 -9.26 -1.73 -24.27
C GLN A 294 -8.92 -0.24 -24.16
N LEU A 295 -9.16 0.54 -25.21
CA LEU A 295 -8.96 2.00 -25.19
C LEU A 295 -9.88 2.67 -24.16
N GLU A 296 -11.17 2.33 -24.14
CA GLU A 296 -12.15 2.88 -23.18
C GLU A 296 -11.76 2.54 -21.72
N ASN A 297 -11.39 1.29 -21.45
CA ASN A 297 -10.86 0.87 -20.13
C ASN A 297 -9.56 1.61 -19.74
N SER A 298 -8.67 1.90 -20.70
CA SER A 298 -7.44 2.65 -20.43
C SER A 298 -7.71 4.12 -20.12
N GLU A 299 -8.71 4.73 -20.77
CA GLU A 299 -9.12 6.11 -20.53
C GLU A 299 -9.82 6.27 -19.16
N ILE A 300 -10.60 5.27 -18.73
CA ILE A 300 -11.17 5.20 -17.37
C ILE A 300 -10.03 5.13 -16.32
N LYS A 301 -9.06 4.22 -16.48
CA LYS A 301 -7.91 4.12 -15.56
C LYS A 301 -7.08 5.41 -15.49
N LEU A 302 -6.90 6.10 -16.63
CA LEU A 302 -6.21 7.39 -16.67
C LEU A 302 -7.00 8.48 -15.92
N GLN A 303 -8.33 8.48 -16.02
CA GLN A 303 -9.18 9.38 -15.24
C GLN A 303 -9.20 9.07 -13.74
N GLU A 304 -9.03 7.81 -13.34
CA GLU A 304 -8.89 7.42 -11.93
C GLU A 304 -7.53 7.86 -11.38
N SER A 305 -6.44 7.52 -12.06
CA SER A 305 -5.07 7.91 -11.69
C SER A 305 -4.88 9.43 -11.62
N THR A 306 -5.50 10.20 -12.52
CA THR A 306 -5.46 11.67 -12.45
C THR A 306 -6.29 12.25 -11.30
N LYS A 307 -7.40 11.63 -10.90
CA LYS A 307 -8.15 12.01 -9.68
C LYS A 307 -7.35 11.71 -8.42
N GLU A 308 -6.69 10.55 -8.34
CA GLU A 308 -5.78 10.21 -7.23
C GLU A 308 -4.61 11.19 -7.18
N SER A 309 -4.02 11.56 -8.32
CA SER A 309 -2.94 12.55 -8.40
C SER A 309 -3.39 13.93 -7.93
N GLN A 310 -4.61 14.36 -8.28
CA GLN A 310 -5.19 15.62 -7.79
C GLN A 310 -5.46 15.59 -6.28
N LEU A 311 -5.93 14.45 -5.75
CA LEU A 311 -6.14 14.26 -4.31
C LEU A 311 -4.82 14.29 -3.53
N LEU A 312 -3.77 13.66 -4.07
CA LEU A 312 -2.41 13.71 -3.54
C LEU A 312 -1.84 15.14 -3.57
N LEU A 313 -2.08 15.89 -4.65
CA LEU A 313 -1.65 17.29 -4.76
C LEU A 313 -2.35 18.19 -3.72
N LEU A 314 -3.64 17.97 -3.46
CA LEU A 314 -4.42 18.66 -2.41
C LEU A 314 -3.91 18.32 -1.01
N GLN A 315 -3.67 17.04 -0.73
CA GLN A 315 -3.08 16.59 0.55
C GLN A 315 -1.67 17.16 0.74
N LEU A 316 -0.86 17.22 -0.32
CA LEU A 316 0.46 17.84 -0.28
C LEU A 316 0.37 19.34 -0.01
N HIS A 317 -0.56 20.07 -0.64
CA HIS A 317 -0.77 21.50 -0.37
C HIS A 317 -1.18 21.76 1.08
N GLN A 318 -2.11 20.97 1.65
CA GLN A 318 -2.49 21.10 3.05
C GLN A 318 -1.29 20.83 3.98
N VAL A 319 -0.51 19.78 3.70
CA VAL A 319 0.70 19.47 4.48
C VAL A 319 1.74 20.59 4.35
N GLN A 320 1.93 21.18 3.16
CA GLN A 320 2.79 22.36 2.98
C GLN A 320 2.30 23.57 3.79
N GLU A 321 1.00 23.88 3.78
CA GLU A 321 0.43 25.01 4.53
C GLU A 321 0.57 24.81 6.06
N GLU A 322 0.33 23.59 6.56
CA GLU A 322 0.57 23.23 7.96
C GLU A 322 2.06 23.37 8.34
N LEU A 323 2.98 22.97 7.45
CA LEU A 323 4.43 23.04 7.65
C LEU A 323 5.00 24.46 7.54
N GLU A 324 4.54 25.28 6.59
CA GLU A 324 4.86 26.71 6.54
C GLU A 324 4.36 27.42 7.80
N GLY A 325 3.17 27.05 8.26
CA GLY A 325 2.61 27.46 9.56
C GLY A 325 3.44 27.01 10.76
N VAL A 326 4.33 26.02 10.64
CA VAL A 326 5.34 25.65 11.67
C VAL A 326 6.64 26.40 11.45
N PHE A 327 7.12 26.52 10.21
CA PHE A 327 8.35 27.25 9.85
C PHE A 327 8.29 28.72 10.29
N LEU A 328 7.17 29.42 10.06
CA LEU A 328 6.99 30.81 10.49
C LEU A 328 7.01 30.96 12.03
N LYS A 329 6.51 29.96 12.77
CA LYS A 329 6.60 29.92 14.25
C LYS A 329 8.04 29.67 14.70
N HIS A 330 8.78 28.80 14.00
CA HIS A 330 10.19 28.54 14.24
C HIS A 330 11.07 29.77 13.95
N GLU A 331 10.83 30.49 12.85
CA GLU A 331 11.58 31.72 12.53
C GLU A 331 11.35 32.81 13.58
N ALA A 332 10.10 32.97 14.05
CA ALA A 332 9.77 33.86 15.16
C ALA A 332 10.40 33.43 16.50
N ALA A 333 10.51 32.12 16.75
CA ALA A 333 11.18 31.56 17.92
C ALA A 333 12.70 31.75 17.88
N ASN A 334 13.36 31.49 16.74
CA ASN A 334 14.81 31.69 16.58
C ASN A 334 15.20 33.16 16.70
N LYS A 335 14.45 34.09 16.08
CA LYS A 335 14.69 35.55 16.29
C LYS A 335 14.61 35.93 17.77
N ARG A 336 13.77 35.26 18.55
CA ARG A 336 13.64 35.45 20.01
C ARG A 336 14.80 34.80 20.78
N LEU A 337 15.25 33.62 20.36
CA LEU A 337 16.40 32.91 20.92
C LEU A 337 17.72 33.66 20.65
N ASP A 338 17.90 34.24 19.46
CA ASP A 338 19.05 35.07 19.10
C ASP A 338 19.13 36.32 19.97
N MET A 339 18.01 37.04 20.15
CA MET A 339 17.97 38.21 21.06
C MET A 339 18.27 37.81 22.51
N LEU A 340 17.73 36.68 22.99
CA LEU A 340 18.05 36.15 24.33
C LEU A 340 19.53 35.72 24.44
N THR A 341 20.13 35.20 23.36
CA THR A 341 21.53 34.79 23.33
C THR A 341 22.46 36.00 23.32
N GLN A 342 22.16 37.03 22.55
CA GLN A 342 22.87 38.32 22.55
C GLN A 342 22.75 39.04 23.90
N SER A 343 21.57 38.97 24.55
CA SER A 343 21.38 39.47 25.92
C SER A 343 22.23 38.69 26.94
N ASN A 344 22.28 37.36 26.84
CA ASN A 344 23.09 36.52 27.72
C ASN A 344 24.61 36.72 27.53
N THR A 345 25.11 36.92 26.30
CA THR A 345 26.53 37.20 26.08
C THR A 345 26.92 38.60 26.58
N ALA A 346 26.06 39.60 26.43
CA ALA A 346 26.24 40.91 27.05
C ALA A 346 26.26 40.82 28.60
N LEU A 347 25.34 40.04 29.19
CA LEU A 347 25.31 39.76 30.63
C LEU A 347 26.55 38.99 31.12
N SER A 348 27.15 38.12 30.30
CA SER A 348 28.42 37.47 30.62
C SER A 348 29.56 38.47 30.66
N GLY A 349 29.72 39.29 29.60
CA GLY A 349 30.75 40.34 29.55
C GLY A 349 30.64 41.34 30.69
N ALA A 350 29.41 41.70 31.10
CA ALA A 350 29.17 42.53 32.28
C ALA A 350 29.58 41.84 33.59
N LYS A 351 29.36 40.52 33.74
CA LYS A 351 29.82 39.74 34.90
C LYS A 351 31.34 39.64 34.97
N ASP A 352 32.01 39.45 33.83
CA ASP A 352 33.47 39.37 33.76
C ASP A 352 34.13 40.72 34.09
N ALA A 353 33.53 41.84 33.63
CA ALA A 353 33.94 43.18 34.05
C ALA A 353 33.76 43.41 35.56
N LEU A 354 32.60 43.04 36.12
CA LEU A 354 32.31 43.15 37.56
C LEU A 354 33.23 42.25 38.41
N ALA A 355 33.65 41.09 37.89
CA ALA A 355 34.60 40.22 38.55
C ALA A 355 36.01 40.85 38.63
N LYS A 356 36.44 41.54 37.56
CA LYS A 356 37.70 42.31 37.52
C LYS A 356 37.67 43.46 38.53
N GLU A 357 36.60 44.25 38.54
CA GLU A 357 36.39 45.36 39.49
C GLU A 357 36.41 44.87 40.95
N LYS A 358 35.79 43.72 41.24
CA LYS A 358 35.85 43.09 42.57
C LYS A 358 37.26 42.63 42.97
N GLY A 359 38.09 42.21 42.02
CA GLY A 359 39.50 41.89 42.27
C GLY A 359 40.31 43.14 42.64
N GLU A 360 40.10 44.24 41.92
CA GLU A 360 40.74 45.53 42.18
C GLU A 360 40.30 46.11 43.55
N LEU A 361 39.02 45.98 43.91
CA LEU A 361 38.46 46.34 45.21
C LEU A 361 38.83 45.39 46.38
N ALA A 362 39.37 44.21 46.09
CA ALA A 362 39.96 43.33 47.10
C ALA A 362 41.39 43.78 47.43
N ALA A 363 42.23 43.99 46.41
CA ALA A 363 43.60 44.50 46.58
C ALA A 363 43.65 45.84 47.32
N ALA A 364 42.67 46.72 47.10
CA ALA A 364 42.53 47.97 47.85
C ALA A 364 42.27 47.77 49.36
N ARG A 365 41.49 46.75 49.73
CA ARG A 365 41.20 46.43 51.15
C ARG A 365 42.40 45.81 51.86
N ASP A 366 43.18 44.97 51.18
CA ASP A 366 44.37 44.37 51.76
C ASP A 366 45.44 45.44 52.08
N ALA A 367 45.58 46.46 51.23
CA ALA A 367 46.42 47.62 51.52
C ALA A 367 45.92 48.44 52.73
N GLU A 368 44.61 48.65 52.86
CA GLU A 368 44.01 49.34 54.01
C GLU A 368 44.19 48.55 55.32
N ALA A 369 44.12 47.22 55.26
CA ALA A 369 44.36 46.33 56.40
C ALA A 369 45.82 46.42 56.89
N GLN A 370 46.80 46.47 55.98
CA GLN A 370 48.21 46.65 56.33
C GLN A 370 48.47 48.01 56.98
N ALA A 371 47.83 49.09 56.49
CA ALA A 371 47.94 50.42 57.11
C ALA A 371 47.40 50.44 58.55
N LYS A 372 46.29 49.74 58.81
CA LYS A 372 45.69 49.62 60.17
C LYS A 372 46.54 48.79 61.12
N ALA A 373 47.24 47.77 60.64
CA ALA A 373 48.18 46.99 61.46
C ALA A 373 49.37 47.84 61.94
N ALA A 374 49.93 48.69 61.07
CA ALA A 374 51.04 49.59 61.43
C ALA A 374 50.65 50.61 62.52
N ALA A 375 49.41 51.13 62.49
CA ALA A 375 48.92 52.08 63.47
C ALA A 375 48.76 51.48 64.89
N LEU A 376 48.42 50.19 65.01
CA LEU A 376 48.34 49.50 66.29
C LEU A 376 49.72 49.29 66.93
N ALA A 377 50.71 48.86 66.14
CA ALA A 377 52.08 48.64 66.61
C ALA A 377 52.72 49.89 67.24
N SER A 378 52.34 51.10 66.79
CA SER A 378 52.80 52.35 67.38
C SER A 378 52.23 52.65 68.77
N ARG A 379 51.11 52.02 69.16
CA ARG A 379 50.39 52.35 70.40
C ARG A 379 50.74 51.42 71.56
N ASP A 380 51.11 50.18 71.27
CA ASP A 380 51.47 49.21 72.31
C ASP A 380 52.86 49.51 72.92
N ALA A 381 53.75 50.16 72.17
CA ALA A 381 55.05 50.63 72.64
C ALA A 381 54.97 51.64 73.80
N GLU A 382 53.92 52.46 73.87
CA GLU A 382 53.74 53.46 74.94
C GLU A 382 53.11 52.86 76.21
N ALA A 383 52.36 51.76 76.08
CA ALA A 383 51.77 51.05 77.22
C ALA A 383 52.82 50.26 78.03
N GLN A 384 53.84 49.73 77.35
CA GLN A 384 54.82 48.81 77.95
C GLN A 384 55.71 49.48 79.01
N ALA A 385 55.99 50.78 78.87
CA ALA A 385 56.82 51.57 79.80
C ALA A 385 56.17 51.87 81.17
N LYS A 386 54.91 51.50 81.41
CA LYS A 386 54.21 51.71 82.69
C LYS A 386 53.94 50.43 83.49
N ALA A 387 54.20 49.25 82.92
CA ALA A 387 53.91 47.97 83.58
C ALA A 387 55.01 47.53 84.58
N GLU A 388 56.27 47.85 84.31
CA GLU A 388 57.41 47.28 85.04
C GLU A 388 57.55 47.81 86.49
N ALA A 389 56.98 48.97 86.80
CA ALA A 389 57.06 49.58 88.13
C ALA A 389 56.13 48.95 89.19
N LEU A 390 55.22 48.04 88.81
CA LEU A 390 54.24 47.42 89.71
C LEU A 390 54.48 45.91 89.93
N ALA A 391 55.39 45.30 89.19
CA ALA A 391 55.60 43.85 89.17
C ALA A 391 56.39 43.27 90.37
N GLN A 392 57.05 44.09 91.19
CA GLN A 392 57.92 43.61 92.27
C GLN A 392 57.24 43.41 93.64
N ARG A 393 55.97 43.79 93.81
CA ARG A 393 55.33 43.79 95.14
C ARG A 393 54.46 42.57 95.44
N ASP A 394 53.79 42.02 94.44
CA ASP A 394 52.72 41.04 94.66
C ASP A 394 53.20 39.56 94.50
N ALA A 395 54.52 39.36 94.45
CA ALA A 395 55.18 38.04 94.35
C ALA A 395 55.07 37.16 95.62
N LEU A 396 54.43 37.64 96.69
CA LEU A 396 54.21 36.92 97.95
C LEU A 396 52.72 36.64 98.24
N ALA A 397 51.90 36.53 97.19
CA ALA A 397 50.49 36.10 97.28
C ALA A 397 50.16 34.88 96.38
N LYS A 398 51.16 34.11 95.96
CA LYS A 398 50.99 32.82 95.27
C LYS A 398 50.55 31.72 96.25
N GLU A 399 50.20 30.54 95.72
CA GLU A 399 50.25 29.26 96.45
C GLU A 399 49.15 29.00 97.51
N LYS A 400 47.92 29.53 97.31
CA LYS A 400 46.75 29.00 98.04
C LYS A 400 45.41 28.95 97.28
N GLY A 401 45.39 29.20 95.97
CA GLY A 401 44.16 29.19 95.14
C GLY A 401 43.99 28.00 94.19
N GLU A 402 45.06 27.26 93.88
CA GLU A 402 45.13 26.42 92.67
C GLU A 402 44.51 25.00 92.83
N LEU A 403 43.89 24.69 93.98
CA LEU A 403 43.24 23.40 94.26
C LEU A 403 41.70 23.43 94.34
N ALA A 404 41.07 24.52 93.88
CA ALA A 404 39.60 24.65 93.83
C ALA A 404 39.01 24.47 92.41
N ALA A 405 39.68 24.94 91.36
CA ALA A 405 39.12 25.01 90.00
C ALA A 405 39.02 23.65 89.26
N ALA A 406 39.66 22.59 89.77
CA ALA A 406 39.78 21.30 89.09
C ALA A 406 38.52 20.40 89.14
N ARG A 407 37.38 20.87 89.70
CA ARG A 407 36.13 20.09 89.79
C ARG A 407 35.01 20.52 88.84
N ASP A 408 34.97 21.78 88.41
CA ASP A 408 33.86 22.25 87.56
C ASP A 408 34.02 21.83 86.08
N ALA A 409 35.26 21.56 85.64
CA ALA A 409 35.55 21.10 84.28
C ALA A 409 34.93 19.73 83.94
N GLU A 410 34.76 18.84 84.93
CA GLU A 410 34.17 17.51 84.69
C GLU A 410 32.63 17.58 84.52
N ALA A 411 31.99 18.60 85.10
CA ALA A 411 30.53 18.78 85.05
C ALA A 411 30.04 19.17 83.65
N GLN A 412 30.76 20.06 82.94
CA GLN A 412 30.40 20.45 81.57
C GLN A 412 30.65 19.33 80.56
N ALA A 413 31.69 18.51 80.74
CA ALA A 413 32.01 17.41 79.83
C ALA A 413 30.87 16.36 79.71
N LYS A 414 30.18 16.07 80.80
CA LYS A 414 29.08 15.09 80.84
C LYS A 414 27.77 15.60 80.19
N ALA A 415 27.57 16.91 80.11
CA ALA A 415 26.40 17.50 79.42
C ALA A 415 26.53 17.40 77.89
N ALA A 416 27.72 17.66 77.33
CA ALA A 416 27.97 17.60 75.89
C ALA A 416 27.81 16.19 75.30
N ALA A 417 28.21 15.15 76.05
CA ALA A 417 28.16 13.76 75.61
C ALA A 417 26.73 13.23 75.37
N LEU A 418 25.74 13.72 76.13
CA LEU A 418 24.32 13.35 75.94
C LEU A 418 23.73 14.03 74.71
N ALA A 419 23.95 15.33 74.53
CA ALA A 419 23.47 16.08 73.37
C ALA A 419 23.97 15.51 72.03
N SER A 420 25.23 15.05 71.99
CA SER A 420 25.80 14.37 70.80
C SER A 420 25.05 13.09 70.45
N ARG A 421 24.66 12.29 71.44
CA ARG A 421 24.11 10.94 71.21
C ARG A 421 22.66 10.98 70.72
N ASP A 422 21.88 11.95 71.20
CA ASP A 422 20.50 12.15 70.75
C ASP A 422 20.44 12.81 69.35
N ALA A 423 21.41 13.68 69.02
CA ALA A 423 21.57 14.20 67.67
C ALA A 423 21.91 13.08 66.66
N GLU A 424 22.83 12.18 67.01
CA GLU A 424 23.20 11.04 66.16
C GLU A 424 22.02 10.06 65.97
N ALA A 425 21.25 9.78 67.03
CA ALA A 425 20.04 8.95 66.94
C ALA A 425 18.98 9.54 65.98
N LYS A 426 18.79 10.87 66.03
CA LYS A 426 17.84 11.57 65.17
C LYS A 426 18.30 11.61 63.71
N ALA A 427 19.57 11.93 63.46
CA ALA A 427 20.15 11.88 62.12
C ALA A 427 20.06 10.47 61.50
N LYS A 428 20.19 9.41 62.31
CA LYS A 428 20.11 8.01 61.85
C LYS A 428 18.69 7.58 61.49
N THR A 429 17.66 8.13 62.14
CA THR A 429 16.25 7.91 61.75
C THR A 429 15.87 8.73 60.53
N GLU A 430 16.33 9.98 60.41
CA GLU A 430 16.13 10.81 59.23
C GLU A 430 16.84 10.24 57.98
N ALA A 431 18.05 9.70 58.13
CA ALA A 431 18.76 9.00 57.05
C ALA A 431 18.05 7.71 56.59
N LEU A 432 17.43 6.94 57.51
CA LEU A 432 16.60 5.78 57.15
C LEU A 432 15.33 6.21 56.40
N ALA A 433 14.64 7.25 56.87
CA ALA A 433 13.46 7.79 56.20
C ALA A 433 13.79 8.33 54.79
N GLN A 434 14.91 9.02 54.62
CA GLN A 434 15.40 9.46 53.31
C GLN A 434 15.77 8.29 52.39
N ARG A 435 16.41 7.23 52.93
CA ARG A 435 16.77 6.04 52.14
C ARG A 435 15.54 5.28 51.66
N ASP A 436 14.52 5.17 52.50
CA ASP A 436 13.29 4.45 52.15
C ASP A 436 12.35 5.32 51.27
N ALA A 437 12.41 6.65 51.38
CA ALA A 437 11.83 7.58 50.41
C ALA A 437 12.52 7.47 49.04
N LEU A 438 13.86 7.46 48.99
CA LEU A 438 14.64 7.22 47.77
C LEU A 438 14.39 5.83 47.19
N ALA A 439 14.12 4.81 48.01
CA ALA A 439 13.72 3.49 47.53
C ALA A 439 12.34 3.52 46.84
N LYS A 440 11.37 4.26 47.41
CA LYS A 440 10.06 4.49 46.78
C LYS A 440 10.17 5.31 45.49
N GLU A 441 10.91 6.42 45.52
CA GLU A 441 11.16 7.25 44.34
C GLU A 441 11.85 6.43 43.23
N LYS A 442 12.88 5.65 43.56
CA LYS A 442 13.54 4.75 42.61
C LYS A 442 12.61 3.67 42.07
N SER A 443 11.69 3.14 42.89
CA SER A 443 10.67 2.18 42.44
C SER A 443 9.62 2.81 41.50
N ALA A 444 9.26 4.06 41.73
CA ALA A 444 8.37 4.84 40.86
C ALA A 444 9.07 5.25 39.56
N LEU A 445 10.37 5.54 39.61
CA LEU A 445 11.19 5.80 38.42
C LEU A 445 11.44 4.53 37.60
N THR A 446 11.57 3.34 38.21
CA THR A 446 11.51 2.09 37.44
C THR A 446 10.13 1.87 36.84
N ALA A 447 9.03 2.01 37.60
CA ALA A 447 7.68 1.85 37.03
C ALA A 447 7.38 2.84 35.88
N ARG A 448 7.87 4.09 35.97
CA ARG A 448 7.77 5.09 34.89
C ARG A 448 8.71 4.79 33.72
N ARG A 449 9.87 4.19 33.97
CA ARG A 449 10.74 3.65 32.92
C ARG A 449 10.06 2.48 32.21
N ASP A 450 9.54 1.50 32.94
CA ASP A 450 8.87 0.32 32.38
C ASP A 450 7.63 0.70 31.57
N ALA A 451 6.94 1.79 31.95
CA ALA A 451 5.88 2.41 31.16
C ALA A 451 6.43 3.06 29.86
N LEU A 452 7.45 3.92 29.96
CA LEU A 452 8.09 4.52 28.78
C LEU A 452 8.73 3.48 27.84
N GLU A 453 9.26 2.38 28.38
CA GLU A 453 9.86 1.28 27.63
C GLU A 453 8.77 0.45 26.91
N LYS A 454 7.54 0.41 27.46
CA LYS A 454 6.34 -0.05 26.76
C LYS A 454 5.86 0.94 25.69
N ASP A 455 5.81 2.23 25.99
CA ASP A 455 5.34 3.24 25.03
C ASP A 455 6.31 3.32 23.83
N VAL A 456 7.62 3.23 24.07
CA VAL A 456 8.64 3.07 23.03
C VAL A 456 8.48 1.76 22.26
N ALA A 457 8.13 0.64 22.91
CA ALA A 457 7.84 -0.61 22.21
C ALA A 457 6.59 -0.50 21.30
N VAL A 458 5.54 0.18 21.74
CA VAL A 458 4.33 0.46 20.94
C VAL A 458 4.64 1.40 19.77
N LEU A 459 5.43 2.45 19.99
CA LEU A 459 5.88 3.36 18.91
C LEU A 459 6.84 2.67 17.93
N THR A 460 7.67 1.74 18.41
CA THR A 460 8.53 0.90 17.55
C THR A 460 7.68 -0.05 16.71
N GLN A 461 6.68 -0.71 17.31
CA GLN A 461 5.75 -1.55 16.56
C GLN A 461 4.96 -0.74 15.52
N ALA A 462 4.47 0.45 15.86
CA ALA A 462 3.78 1.33 14.91
C ALA A 462 4.70 1.81 13.76
N ARG A 463 5.99 2.06 14.05
CA ARG A 463 7.02 2.36 13.04
C ARG A 463 7.30 1.16 12.15
N ASP A 464 7.41 -0.04 12.71
CA ASP A 464 7.66 -1.28 11.97
C ASP A 464 6.44 -1.67 11.11
N GLU A 465 5.22 -1.42 11.58
CA GLU A 465 3.98 -1.56 10.81
C GLU A 465 3.90 -0.53 9.66
N GLN A 466 4.29 0.73 9.88
CA GLN A 466 4.45 1.70 8.79
C GLN A 466 5.54 1.29 7.79
N ALA A 467 6.70 0.83 8.25
CA ALA A 467 7.80 0.38 7.39
C ALA A 467 7.40 -0.85 6.58
N LYS A 468 6.63 -1.78 7.17
CA LYS A 468 6.05 -2.93 6.48
C LYS A 468 5.04 -2.49 5.42
N LEU A 469 4.10 -1.62 5.75
CA LEU A 469 3.13 -1.05 4.79
C LEU A 469 3.82 -0.27 3.66
N ALA A 470 4.91 0.44 3.94
CA ALA A 470 5.74 1.09 2.92
C ALA A 470 6.41 0.06 2.00
N SER A 471 6.97 -1.03 2.57
CA SER A 471 7.56 -2.12 1.78
C SER A 471 6.54 -2.87 0.93
N GLU A 472 5.31 -3.08 1.43
CA GLU A 472 4.20 -3.71 0.69
C GLU A 472 3.69 -2.80 -0.44
N ARG A 473 3.64 -1.48 -0.22
CA ARG A 473 3.35 -0.49 -1.28
C ARG A 473 4.46 -0.43 -2.32
N GLN A 474 5.73 -0.47 -1.91
CA GLN A 474 6.87 -0.47 -2.83
C GLN A 474 6.99 -1.78 -3.62
N ALA A 475 6.59 -2.91 -3.03
CA ALA A 475 6.46 -4.19 -3.73
C ALA A 475 5.34 -4.13 -4.79
N LYS A 476 4.15 -3.63 -4.44
CA LYS A 476 3.05 -3.44 -5.40
C LYS A 476 3.35 -2.44 -6.51
N LEU A 477 4.10 -1.38 -6.22
CA LEU A 477 4.61 -0.47 -7.26
C LEU A 477 5.55 -1.20 -8.21
N LYS A 478 6.49 -2.01 -7.69
CA LYS A 478 7.39 -2.82 -8.53
C LYS A 478 6.65 -3.86 -9.37
N GLU A 479 5.67 -4.54 -8.78
CA GLU A 479 4.79 -5.50 -9.46
C GLU A 479 4.02 -4.80 -10.59
N SER A 480 3.39 -3.65 -10.32
CA SER A 480 2.69 -2.84 -11.32
C SER A 480 3.62 -2.26 -12.40
N THR A 481 4.87 -1.90 -12.08
CA THR A 481 5.84 -1.49 -13.12
C THR A 481 6.31 -2.69 -13.96
N GLN A 482 6.45 -3.88 -13.38
CA GLN A 482 6.80 -5.09 -14.13
C GLN A 482 5.66 -5.57 -15.02
N GLU A 483 4.40 -5.46 -14.58
CA GLU A 483 3.23 -5.63 -15.45
C GLU A 483 3.19 -4.58 -16.57
N GLY A 484 3.57 -3.33 -16.26
CA GLY A 484 3.71 -2.25 -17.25
C GLY A 484 4.79 -2.50 -18.29
N GLU A 485 5.99 -2.92 -17.87
CA GLU A 485 7.11 -3.33 -18.74
C GLU A 485 6.73 -4.54 -19.60
N LEU A 486 6.02 -5.53 -19.03
CA LEU A 486 5.54 -6.70 -19.77
C LEU A 486 4.48 -6.32 -20.81
N LEU A 487 3.54 -5.43 -20.47
CA LEU A 487 2.55 -4.88 -21.40
C LEU A 487 3.21 -4.04 -22.51
N LEU A 488 4.27 -3.29 -22.19
CA LEU A 488 5.04 -2.53 -23.16
C LEU A 488 5.78 -3.48 -24.13
N LEU A 489 6.39 -4.56 -23.62
CA LEU A 489 7.00 -5.62 -24.43
C LEU A 489 5.98 -6.33 -25.34
N GLN A 490 4.80 -6.67 -24.82
CA GLN A 490 3.72 -7.26 -25.61
C GLN A 490 3.19 -6.30 -26.68
N LEU A 491 3.05 -5.01 -26.36
CA LEU A 491 2.68 -3.99 -27.34
C LEU A 491 3.75 -3.83 -28.43
N HIS A 492 5.03 -3.85 -28.06
CA HIS A 492 6.13 -3.74 -29.00
C HIS A 492 6.24 -4.96 -29.93
N GLN A 493 6.01 -6.17 -29.40
CA GLN A 493 5.93 -7.39 -30.21
C GLN A 493 4.71 -7.37 -31.16
N VAL A 494 3.55 -6.89 -30.72
CA VAL A 494 2.38 -6.71 -31.59
C VAL A 494 2.65 -5.64 -32.65
N GLN A 495 3.43 -4.60 -32.35
CA GLN A 495 3.90 -3.63 -33.35
C GLN A 495 4.84 -4.27 -34.37
N GLU A 496 5.84 -5.06 -33.96
CA GLU A 496 6.70 -5.80 -34.90
C GLU A 496 5.91 -6.78 -35.78
N GLU A 497 4.93 -7.50 -35.22
CA GLU A 497 4.05 -8.38 -35.99
C GLU A 497 3.17 -7.61 -36.99
N LEU A 498 2.64 -6.44 -36.60
CA LEU A 498 1.87 -5.55 -37.49
C LEU A 498 2.74 -4.91 -38.58
N GLU A 499 3.99 -4.52 -38.27
CA GLU A 499 4.96 -4.02 -39.25
C GLU A 499 5.39 -5.13 -40.22
N ALA A 500 5.63 -6.35 -39.73
CA ALA A 500 5.92 -7.51 -40.58
C ALA A 500 4.73 -7.90 -41.48
N ILE A 501 3.49 -7.74 -41.01
CA ILE A 501 2.28 -7.90 -41.83
C ILE A 501 2.15 -6.75 -42.85
N PHE A 502 2.44 -5.52 -42.46
CA PHE A 502 2.42 -4.35 -43.35
C PHE A 502 3.47 -4.49 -44.47
N LEU A 503 4.71 -4.87 -44.15
CA LEU A 503 5.77 -5.13 -45.13
C LEU A 503 5.41 -6.27 -46.10
N LYS A 504 4.76 -7.33 -45.61
CA LYS A 504 4.22 -8.40 -46.47
C LYS A 504 3.10 -7.89 -47.38
N HIS A 505 2.21 -7.04 -46.87
CA HIS A 505 1.13 -6.42 -47.66
C HIS A 505 1.69 -5.45 -48.71
N GLU A 506 2.70 -4.65 -48.38
CA GLU A 506 3.37 -3.74 -49.31
C GLU A 506 4.12 -4.51 -50.41
N ALA A 507 4.77 -5.63 -50.05
CA ALA A 507 5.40 -6.53 -51.02
C ALA A 507 4.36 -7.21 -51.94
N ALA A 508 3.24 -7.68 -51.39
CA ALA A 508 2.14 -8.26 -52.16
C ALA A 508 1.46 -7.23 -53.07
N GLN A 509 1.27 -5.99 -52.61
CA GLN A 509 0.76 -4.90 -53.44
C GLN A 509 1.73 -4.56 -54.57
N LYS A 510 3.04 -4.46 -54.30
CA LYS A 510 4.05 -4.26 -55.35
C LYS A 510 4.08 -5.41 -56.37
N GLN A 511 3.85 -6.66 -55.95
CA GLN A 511 3.67 -7.78 -56.86
C GLN A 511 2.37 -7.65 -57.69
N LEU A 512 1.26 -7.24 -57.08
CA LEU A 512 -0.02 -7.01 -57.77
C LEU A 512 0.07 -5.85 -58.77
N ASP A 513 0.75 -4.76 -58.41
CA ASP A 513 1.02 -3.62 -59.29
C ASP A 513 1.92 -4.04 -60.47
N THR A 514 2.94 -4.86 -60.20
CA THR A 514 3.83 -5.44 -61.24
C THR A 514 3.07 -6.37 -62.18
N LEU A 515 2.19 -7.24 -61.65
CA LEU A 515 1.30 -8.09 -62.44
C LEU A 515 0.26 -7.28 -63.22
N THR A 516 -0.22 -6.16 -62.68
CA THR A 516 -1.15 -5.25 -63.35
C THR A 516 -0.45 -4.52 -64.50
N GLN A 517 0.78 -4.03 -64.30
CA GLN A 517 1.62 -3.46 -65.35
C GLN A 517 2.00 -4.51 -66.41
N SER A 518 2.29 -5.75 -66.00
CA SER A 518 2.55 -6.88 -66.91
C SER A 518 1.32 -7.21 -67.76
N ASN A 519 0.12 -7.27 -67.17
CA ASN A 519 -1.13 -7.47 -67.90
C ASN A 519 -1.49 -6.28 -68.80
N ALA A 520 -1.21 -5.04 -68.38
CA ALA A 520 -1.37 -3.85 -69.23
C ALA A 520 -0.41 -3.87 -70.42
N ALA A 521 0.85 -4.28 -70.21
CA ALA A 521 1.82 -4.50 -71.28
C ALA A 521 1.42 -5.66 -72.20
N LEU A 522 0.83 -6.74 -71.66
CA LEU A 522 0.29 -7.85 -72.44
C LEU A 522 -0.94 -7.44 -73.25
N SER A 523 -1.78 -6.53 -72.74
CA SER A 523 -2.88 -5.92 -73.49
C SER A 523 -2.34 -5.03 -74.61
N ALA A 524 -1.38 -4.15 -74.32
CA ALA A 524 -0.73 -3.31 -75.32
C ALA A 524 0.00 -4.13 -76.39
N ALA A 525 0.58 -5.28 -76.03
CA ALA A 525 1.17 -6.24 -76.96
C ALA A 525 0.10 -6.96 -77.81
N LYS A 526 -1.06 -7.32 -77.25
CA LYS A 526 -2.21 -7.82 -78.02
C LYS A 526 -2.76 -6.77 -78.98
N ASP A 527 -2.81 -5.50 -78.57
CA ASP A 527 -3.22 -4.38 -79.43
C ASP A 527 -2.17 -4.06 -80.50
N ALA A 528 -0.88 -4.27 -80.22
CA ALA A 528 0.19 -4.17 -81.22
C ALA A 528 0.08 -5.32 -82.24
N LEU A 529 -0.07 -6.56 -81.78
CA LEU A 529 -0.30 -7.74 -82.62
C LEU A 529 -1.60 -7.63 -83.44
N ALA A 530 -2.63 -6.95 -82.91
CA ALA A 530 -3.86 -6.65 -83.64
C ALA A 530 -3.65 -5.60 -84.76
N ARG A 531 -2.77 -4.60 -84.55
CA ARG A 531 -2.36 -3.65 -85.59
C ARG A 531 -1.50 -4.33 -86.66
N GLU A 532 -0.50 -5.11 -86.26
CA GLU A 532 0.34 -5.92 -87.16
C GLU A 532 -0.51 -6.87 -88.01
N LYS A 533 -1.48 -7.57 -87.39
CA LYS A 533 -2.46 -8.40 -88.08
C LYS A 533 -3.35 -7.58 -89.04
N GLY A 534 -3.70 -6.34 -88.68
CA GLY A 534 -4.43 -5.41 -89.54
C GLY A 534 -3.60 -4.94 -90.75
N GLU A 535 -2.31 -4.67 -90.57
CA GLU A 535 -1.37 -4.30 -91.62
C GLU A 535 -1.07 -5.48 -92.57
N LEU A 536 -0.95 -6.71 -92.03
CA LEU A 536 -0.88 -7.94 -92.81
C LEU A 536 -2.17 -8.24 -93.59
N ILE A 537 -3.34 -7.89 -93.05
CA ILE A 537 -4.61 -7.96 -93.80
C ILE A 537 -4.63 -6.91 -94.91
N ALA A 538 -4.22 -5.66 -94.64
CA ALA A 538 -4.13 -4.62 -95.68
C ALA A 538 -3.15 -4.96 -96.81
N ALA A 539 -2.02 -5.61 -96.49
CA ALA A 539 -1.09 -6.16 -97.48
C ALA A 539 -1.72 -7.29 -98.32
N ARG A 540 -2.50 -8.18 -97.67
CA ARG A 540 -3.21 -9.28 -98.34
C ARG A 540 -4.36 -8.77 -99.23
N ASP A 541 -5.05 -7.70 -98.84
CA ASP A 541 -6.08 -7.04 -99.66
C ASP A 541 -5.47 -6.31 -100.87
N ALA A 542 -4.25 -5.78 -100.75
CA ALA A 542 -3.50 -5.25 -101.88
C ALA A 542 -3.10 -6.37 -102.87
N GLU A 543 -2.68 -7.54 -102.39
CA GLU A 543 -2.40 -8.71 -103.24
C GLU A 543 -3.68 -9.27 -103.90
N ALA A 544 -4.79 -9.31 -103.16
CA ALA A 544 -6.09 -9.72 -103.70
C ALA A 544 -6.56 -8.81 -104.84
N LYS A 545 -6.33 -7.49 -104.73
CA LYS A 545 -6.57 -6.52 -105.81
C LYS A 545 -5.78 -6.81 -107.08
N ALA A 546 -4.56 -7.36 -106.98
CA ALA A 546 -3.77 -7.73 -108.15
C ALA A 546 -4.31 -8.99 -108.86
N LYS A 547 -4.88 -9.94 -108.12
CA LYS A 547 -5.45 -11.18 -108.69
C LYS A 547 -6.88 -11.00 -109.23
N ALA A 548 -7.66 -10.08 -108.68
CA ALA A 548 -9.03 -9.81 -109.12
C ALA A 548 -9.16 -9.26 -110.56
N ALA A 549 -8.08 -8.71 -111.13
CA ALA A 549 -8.10 -8.13 -112.49
C ALA A 549 -8.07 -9.17 -113.63
N ALA A 550 -7.75 -10.44 -113.34
CA ALA A 550 -7.44 -11.45 -114.38
C ALA A 550 -8.60 -12.42 -114.73
N LEU A 551 -9.64 -12.50 -113.90
CA LEU A 551 -10.76 -13.45 -114.06
C LEU A 551 -12.13 -12.78 -114.21
N ALA A 552 -12.18 -11.48 -114.49
CA ALA A 552 -13.39 -10.76 -114.88
C ALA A 552 -13.78 -11.04 -116.36
N SER A 553 -13.80 -12.31 -116.76
CA SER A 553 -14.20 -12.73 -118.11
C SER A 553 -14.99 -14.04 -118.09
N ARG A 554 -16.26 -13.92 -118.51
CA ARG A 554 -17.12 -15.00 -119.02
C ARG A 554 -17.77 -15.98 -118.03
N ASP A 555 -18.19 -15.50 -116.86
CA ASP A 555 -19.40 -16.01 -116.21
C ASP A 555 -20.64 -15.44 -116.92
N ALA A 556 -21.45 -16.32 -117.49
CA ALA A 556 -22.75 -16.00 -118.06
C ALA A 556 -23.78 -17.07 -117.65
N GLU A 557 -24.91 -16.60 -117.12
CA GLU A 557 -26.18 -17.32 -116.92
C GLU A 557 -26.25 -18.54 -115.97
N ALA A 558 -26.57 -18.21 -114.72
CA ALA A 558 -27.90 -18.48 -114.11
C ALA A 558 -28.21 -19.82 -113.39
N LYS A 559 -29.09 -19.65 -112.38
CA LYS A 559 -29.69 -20.65 -111.45
C LYS A 559 -28.70 -21.22 -110.41
N ALA A 560 -29.08 -21.46 -109.14
CA ALA A 560 -30.39 -21.31 -108.48
C ALA A 560 -30.32 -20.46 -107.20
N LYS A 561 -31.47 -19.95 -106.74
CA LYS A 561 -31.60 -19.10 -105.55
C LYS A 561 -32.84 -19.51 -104.74
N THR A 562 -32.67 -20.42 -103.78
CA THR A 562 -33.81 -20.96 -102.99
C THR A 562 -33.55 -21.17 -101.49
N GLU A 563 -32.33 -20.99 -100.98
CA GLU A 563 -32.00 -21.23 -99.56
C GLU A 563 -31.51 -19.97 -98.81
N ALA A 564 -30.95 -18.99 -99.53
CA ALA A 564 -30.28 -17.79 -98.97
C ALA A 564 -31.19 -16.75 -98.27
N LEU A 565 -32.42 -17.11 -97.89
CA LEU A 565 -33.34 -16.22 -97.15
C LEU A 565 -33.60 -16.67 -95.71
N ALA A 566 -33.46 -17.97 -95.38
CA ALA A 566 -33.65 -18.45 -94.00
C ALA A 566 -32.49 -18.03 -93.07
N GLN A 567 -31.24 -18.19 -93.53
CA GLN A 567 -30.04 -17.87 -92.75
C GLN A 567 -29.92 -16.38 -92.41
N ARG A 568 -30.40 -15.49 -93.28
CA ARG A 568 -30.26 -14.03 -93.11
C ARG A 568 -31.07 -13.51 -91.92
N ASP A 569 -32.27 -14.03 -91.73
CA ASP A 569 -33.18 -13.56 -90.67
C ASP A 569 -32.87 -14.24 -89.31
N ALA A 570 -32.19 -15.41 -89.33
CA ALA A 570 -31.56 -15.99 -88.15
C ALA A 570 -30.37 -15.14 -87.65
N LEU A 571 -29.42 -14.82 -88.55
CA LEU A 571 -28.26 -13.96 -88.24
C LEU A 571 -28.68 -12.55 -87.80
N ALA A 572 -29.81 -12.03 -88.29
CA ALA A 572 -30.36 -10.76 -87.82
C ALA A 572 -30.80 -10.81 -86.34
N LYS A 573 -31.48 -11.89 -85.92
CA LYS A 573 -31.87 -12.10 -84.52
C LYS A 573 -30.64 -12.31 -83.63
N GLU A 574 -29.72 -13.17 -84.03
CA GLU A 574 -28.50 -13.46 -83.29
C GLU A 574 -27.66 -12.20 -83.08
N LYS A 575 -27.45 -11.40 -84.14
CA LYS A 575 -26.74 -10.11 -84.04
C LYS A 575 -27.43 -9.14 -83.07
N SER A 576 -28.77 -9.09 -83.06
CA SER A 576 -29.51 -8.24 -82.12
C SER A 576 -29.37 -8.69 -80.66
N ALA A 577 -29.35 -10.01 -80.41
CA ALA A 577 -29.11 -10.60 -79.09
C ALA A 577 -27.67 -10.36 -78.62
N LEU A 578 -26.69 -10.44 -79.53
CA LEU A 578 -25.29 -10.14 -79.24
C LEU A 578 -25.07 -8.65 -78.93
N THR A 579 -25.72 -7.70 -79.62
CA THR A 579 -25.69 -6.28 -79.19
C THR A 579 -26.36 -6.08 -77.83
N ALA A 580 -27.53 -6.67 -77.59
CA ALA A 580 -28.20 -6.55 -76.28
C ALA A 580 -27.33 -7.13 -75.13
N ARG A 581 -26.61 -8.24 -75.39
CA ARG A 581 -25.67 -8.84 -74.42
C ARG A 581 -24.40 -8.01 -74.25
N ARG A 582 -23.88 -7.38 -75.31
CA ARG A 582 -22.74 -6.45 -75.28
C ARG A 582 -23.08 -5.21 -74.44
N ASP A 583 -24.23 -4.61 -74.68
CA ASP A 583 -24.66 -3.36 -74.03
C ASP A 583 -25.02 -3.61 -72.55
N ALA A 584 -25.55 -4.80 -72.22
CA ALA A 584 -25.71 -5.26 -70.84
C ALA A 584 -24.35 -5.47 -70.15
N LEU A 585 -23.37 -6.09 -70.82
CA LEU A 585 -22.01 -6.26 -70.29
C LEU A 585 -21.30 -4.92 -70.08
N GLU A 586 -21.39 -3.98 -71.01
CA GLU A 586 -20.83 -2.62 -70.85
C GLU A 586 -21.47 -1.89 -69.65
N LYS A 587 -22.79 -2.06 -69.44
CA LYS A 587 -23.50 -1.49 -68.29
C LYS A 587 -23.06 -2.11 -66.96
N ASP A 588 -22.90 -3.43 -66.90
CA ASP A 588 -22.39 -4.13 -65.70
C ASP A 588 -20.92 -3.76 -65.41
N LEU A 589 -20.11 -3.54 -66.44
CA LEU A 589 -18.70 -3.14 -66.30
C LEU A 589 -18.60 -1.66 -65.84
N ALA A 590 -19.50 -0.79 -66.31
CA ALA A 590 -19.65 0.58 -65.79
C ALA A 590 -20.15 0.60 -64.32
N ALA A 591 -21.06 -0.29 -63.96
CA ALA A 591 -21.52 -0.45 -62.56
C ALA A 591 -20.39 -0.96 -61.65
N ARG A 592 -19.62 -1.95 -62.10
CA ARG A 592 -18.48 -2.49 -61.32
C ARG A 592 -17.32 -1.50 -61.19
N THR A 593 -17.03 -0.71 -62.22
CA THR A 593 -15.97 0.32 -62.13
C THR A 593 -16.36 1.50 -61.25
N THR A 594 -17.65 1.88 -61.20
CA THR A 594 -18.14 2.89 -60.24
C THR A 594 -18.18 2.36 -58.80
N ASP A 595 -18.57 1.09 -58.59
CA ASP A 595 -18.53 0.42 -57.27
C ASP A 595 -17.09 0.22 -56.75
N LEU A 596 -16.13 -0.13 -57.62
CA LEU A 596 -14.71 -0.15 -57.30
C LEU A 596 -14.15 1.25 -56.98
N ALA A 597 -14.56 2.29 -57.72
CA ALA A 597 -14.15 3.67 -57.45
C ALA A 597 -14.73 4.23 -56.14
N ALA A 598 -15.91 3.77 -55.72
CA ALA A 598 -16.45 4.06 -54.39
C ALA A 598 -15.61 3.38 -53.30
N LYS A 599 -15.40 2.06 -53.40
CA LYS A 599 -14.59 1.28 -52.45
C LYS A 599 -13.14 1.77 -52.33
N GLY A 600 -12.56 2.26 -53.43
CA GLY A 600 -11.24 2.90 -53.42
C GLY A 600 -11.20 4.21 -52.60
N LYS A 601 -12.29 4.99 -52.58
CA LYS A 601 -12.42 6.17 -51.69
C LYS A 601 -12.63 5.77 -50.24
N ASP A 602 -13.47 4.76 -49.98
CA ASP A 602 -13.73 4.28 -48.63
C ASP A 602 -12.46 3.70 -47.99
N LEU A 603 -11.65 2.95 -48.75
CA LEU A 603 -10.34 2.46 -48.33
C LEU A 603 -9.34 3.60 -48.06
N ALA A 604 -9.32 4.64 -48.89
CA ALA A 604 -8.48 5.82 -48.66
C ALA A 604 -8.90 6.58 -47.39
N ALA A 605 -10.19 6.74 -47.14
CA ALA A 605 -10.72 7.36 -45.92
C ALA A 605 -10.40 6.55 -44.66
N LEU A 606 -10.54 5.22 -44.71
CA LEU A 606 -10.13 4.31 -43.64
C LEU A 606 -8.61 4.37 -43.36
N THR A 607 -7.80 4.50 -44.41
CA THR A 607 -6.34 4.65 -44.27
C THR A 607 -5.99 5.97 -43.59
N GLN A 608 -6.57 7.09 -44.03
CA GLN A 608 -6.36 8.40 -43.39
C GLN A 608 -6.82 8.40 -41.92
N ALA A 609 -7.99 7.83 -41.61
CA ALA A 609 -8.49 7.72 -40.23
C ALA A 609 -7.55 6.90 -39.32
N ARG A 610 -6.95 5.82 -39.85
CA ARG A 610 -5.94 5.03 -39.14
C ARG A 610 -4.68 5.85 -38.85
N ASP A 611 -4.18 6.61 -39.83
CA ASP A 611 -2.96 7.40 -39.69
C ASP A 611 -3.15 8.58 -38.71
N GLU A 612 -4.33 9.20 -38.71
CA GLU A 612 -4.72 10.22 -37.73
C GLU A 612 -4.84 9.63 -36.32
N GLN A 613 -5.39 8.41 -36.18
CA GLN A 613 -5.45 7.71 -34.89
C GLN A 613 -4.06 7.28 -34.38
N ALA A 614 -3.15 6.86 -35.27
CA ALA A 614 -1.76 6.52 -34.93
C ALA A 614 -0.96 7.77 -34.48
N LYS A 615 -1.19 8.93 -35.11
CA LYS A 615 -0.69 10.21 -34.61
C LYS A 615 -1.24 10.52 -33.23
N LEU A 616 -2.56 10.44 -33.03
CA LEU A 616 -3.17 10.70 -31.71
C LEU A 616 -2.64 9.75 -30.61
N ALA A 617 -2.26 8.51 -30.93
CA ALA A 617 -1.64 7.58 -30.00
C ALA A 617 -0.22 8.02 -29.58
N THR A 618 0.63 8.41 -30.55
CA THR A 618 2.00 8.91 -30.26
C THR A 618 1.99 10.28 -29.57
N ASP A 619 1.03 11.14 -29.92
CA ASP A 619 0.76 12.41 -29.24
C ASP A 619 0.18 12.24 -27.82
N ARG A 620 -0.45 11.11 -27.51
CA ARG A 620 -0.88 10.73 -26.15
C ARG A 620 0.32 10.16 -25.35
N LEU A 621 1.09 9.23 -25.92
CA LEU A 621 2.28 8.64 -25.29
C LEU A 621 3.31 9.70 -24.86
N THR A 622 3.71 10.59 -25.78
CA THR A 622 4.72 11.63 -25.50
C THR A 622 4.25 12.70 -24.50
N LYS A 623 2.94 12.83 -24.25
CA LYS A 623 2.39 13.63 -23.15
C LYS A 623 2.43 12.86 -21.82
N LEU A 624 2.21 11.56 -21.87
CA LEU A 624 2.26 10.67 -20.70
C LEU A 624 3.70 10.54 -20.16
N GLU A 625 4.70 10.37 -21.04
CA GLU A 625 6.13 10.37 -20.69
C GLU A 625 6.59 11.68 -20.02
N LYS A 626 6.08 12.82 -20.48
CA LYS A 626 6.38 14.12 -19.86
C LYS A 626 5.73 14.24 -18.48
N ALA A 627 4.47 13.83 -18.35
CA ALA A 627 3.78 13.84 -17.06
C ALA A 627 4.45 12.91 -16.03
N THR A 628 5.00 11.76 -16.44
CA THR A 628 5.77 10.89 -15.54
C THR A 628 7.12 11.50 -15.16
N GLN A 629 7.86 12.10 -16.11
CA GLN A 629 9.12 12.81 -15.81
C GLN A 629 8.92 14.01 -14.88
N GLU A 630 7.85 14.78 -15.06
CA GLU A 630 7.47 15.88 -14.17
C GLU A 630 7.06 15.36 -12.78
N GLY A 631 6.35 14.23 -12.71
CA GLY A 631 6.01 13.54 -11.46
C GLY A 631 7.22 13.01 -10.69
N GLU A 632 8.20 12.39 -11.37
CA GLU A 632 9.46 11.94 -10.78
C GLU A 632 10.29 13.10 -10.22
N LEU A 633 10.36 14.23 -10.96
CA LEU A 633 11.02 15.44 -10.51
C LEU A 633 10.36 16.02 -9.25
N LEU A 634 9.03 16.08 -9.22
CA LEU A 634 8.26 16.52 -8.04
C LEU A 634 8.47 15.58 -6.84
N LEU A 635 8.54 14.27 -7.05
CA LEU A 635 8.80 13.28 -6.00
C LEU A 635 10.21 13.46 -5.39
N LEU A 636 11.22 13.70 -6.23
CA LEU A 636 12.59 13.99 -5.78
C LEU A 636 12.69 15.32 -5.00
N GLN A 637 11.97 16.36 -5.44
CA GLN A 637 11.88 17.62 -4.71
C GLN A 637 11.18 17.44 -3.35
N LEU A 638 10.07 16.70 -3.31
CA LEU A 638 9.34 16.38 -2.09
C LEU A 638 10.19 15.61 -1.08
N TYR A 639 10.91 14.58 -1.52
CA TYR A 639 11.81 13.81 -0.65
C TYR A 639 12.90 14.70 -0.03
N LYS A 640 13.48 15.62 -0.82
CA LYS A 640 14.47 16.57 -0.30
C LYS A 640 13.86 17.52 0.75
N VAL A 641 12.67 18.07 0.49
CA VAL A 641 11.97 18.94 1.45
C VAL A 641 11.64 18.18 2.74
N GLN A 642 11.19 16.92 2.66
CA GLN A 642 10.96 16.06 3.82
C GLN A 642 12.24 15.85 4.64
N GLN A 643 13.37 15.60 3.99
CA GLN A 643 14.67 15.42 4.66
C GLN A 643 15.16 16.72 5.34
N GLU A 644 14.94 17.89 4.73
CA GLU A 644 15.28 19.18 5.34
C GLU A 644 14.37 19.46 6.56
N LEU A 645 13.09 19.11 6.49
CA LEU A 645 12.13 19.23 7.60
C LEU A 645 12.42 18.28 8.77
N GLU A 646 12.79 17.03 8.53
CA GLU A 646 13.15 16.07 9.59
C GLU A 646 14.34 16.60 10.43
N ASN A 647 15.32 17.23 9.77
CA ASN A 647 16.42 17.89 10.46
C ASN A 647 15.96 19.08 11.32
N TYR A 648 15.00 19.90 10.87
CA TYR A 648 14.44 20.99 11.68
C TYR A 648 13.66 20.48 12.89
N VAL A 649 12.90 19.38 12.77
CA VAL A 649 12.17 18.76 13.90
C VAL A 649 13.15 18.25 14.96
N LEU A 650 14.24 17.59 14.54
CA LEU A 650 15.29 17.12 15.45
C LEU A 650 15.99 18.29 16.17
N GLN A 651 16.27 19.40 15.47
CA GLN A 651 16.83 20.61 16.08
C GLN A 651 15.88 21.26 17.10
N HIS A 652 14.57 21.27 16.81
CA HIS A 652 13.55 21.76 17.75
C HIS A 652 13.49 20.89 19.02
N GLU A 653 13.49 19.56 18.89
CA GLU A 653 13.54 18.65 20.04
C GLU A 653 14.80 18.84 20.90
N GLU A 654 15.96 19.00 20.27
CA GLU A 654 17.24 19.26 20.93
C GLU A 654 17.18 20.58 21.73
N GLY A 655 16.71 21.67 21.11
CA GLY A 655 16.51 22.96 21.77
C GLY A 655 15.51 22.91 22.93
N GLN A 656 14.39 22.20 22.78
CA GLN A 656 13.40 22.03 23.85
C GLN A 656 13.98 21.26 25.05
N LYS A 657 14.72 20.17 24.83
CA LYS A 657 15.40 19.40 25.89
C LYS A 657 16.43 20.26 26.65
N GLN A 658 17.09 21.18 25.96
CA GLN A 658 18.01 22.14 26.57
C GLN A 658 17.27 23.19 27.42
N LEU A 659 16.14 23.72 26.94
CA LEU A 659 15.29 24.65 27.70
C LEU A 659 14.73 23.99 28.99
N GLU A 660 14.12 22.82 28.88
CA GLU A 660 13.61 22.05 30.04
C GLU A 660 14.72 21.76 31.06
N THR A 661 15.94 21.47 30.58
CA THR A 661 17.13 21.27 31.42
C THR A 661 17.55 22.57 32.14
N ALA A 662 17.45 23.72 31.48
CA ALA A 662 17.75 25.03 32.07
C ALA A 662 16.69 25.44 33.11
N GLU A 663 15.40 25.30 32.79
CA GLU A 663 14.30 25.54 33.72
C GLU A 663 14.40 24.65 34.97
N ALA A 664 14.68 23.36 34.79
CA ALA A 664 14.90 22.45 35.91
C ALA A 664 16.12 22.85 36.77
N ARG A 665 17.15 23.50 36.21
CA ARG A 665 18.26 24.09 37.00
C ARG A 665 17.79 25.33 37.76
N TRP A 666 17.06 26.24 37.12
CA TRP A 666 16.52 27.46 37.73
C TRP A 666 15.56 27.17 38.89
N GLN A 667 14.61 26.25 38.70
CA GLN A 667 13.68 25.82 39.75
C GLN A 667 14.42 25.22 40.97
N ARG A 668 15.53 24.51 40.76
CA ARG A 668 16.40 24.02 41.85
C ARG A 668 17.19 25.13 42.55
N MET A 669 17.51 26.23 41.86
CA MET A 669 18.10 27.42 42.47
C MET A 669 17.09 28.19 43.33
N LEU A 670 15.89 28.48 42.81
CA LEU A 670 14.82 29.14 43.56
C LEU A 670 14.37 28.32 44.79
N LYS A 671 14.27 26.99 44.66
CA LYS A 671 13.93 26.11 45.80
C LYS A 671 15.01 26.10 46.90
N ARG A 672 16.28 26.37 46.56
CA ARG A 672 17.38 26.51 47.53
C ARG A 672 17.45 27.91 48.14
N ASN A 673 17.05 28.94 47.39
CA ASN A 673 17.11 30.34 47.80
C ASN A 673 15.72 31.01 47.71
N PRO A 674 14.76 30.71 48.62
CA PRO A 674 13.36 31.17 48.48
C PRO A 674 13.13 32.68 48.58
N ASN A 675 14.16 33.45 48.96
CA ASN A 675 14.13 34.93 49.01
C ASN A 675 14.95 35.56 47.87
N TYR A 676 15.40 34.78 46.88
CA TYR A 676 16.13 35.28 45.73
C TYR A 676 15.18 35.96 44.74
N CYS A 677 15.61 37.10 44.20
CA CYS A 677 14.99 37.81 43.10
C CYS A 677 16.07 38.26 42.12
N ASP A 678 15.71 38.34 40.84
CA ASP A 678 16.51 39.00 39.81
C ASP A 678 15.87 40.36 39.49
N TYR A 679 16.66 41.38 39.17
CA TYR A 679 16.16 42.72 38.85
C TYR A 679 17.20 43.51 38.06
N GLU A 680 16.74 44.38 37.15
CA GLU A 680 17.62 45.22 36.32
C GLU A 680 18.19 46.41 37.09
N GLY A 681 17.37 47.04 37.95
CA GLY A 681 17.79 48.20 38.72
C GLY A 681 16.82 48.63 39.81
N LEU A 682 17.36 49.23 40.86
CA LEU A 682 16.65 49.90 41.96
C LEU A 682 17.00 51.39 41.93
N GLU A 683 15.97 52.24 41.89
CA GLU A 683 16.10 53.70 41.84
C GLU A 683 15.36 54.32 43.04
N LEU A 684 16.01 55.26 43.72
CA LEU A 684 15.39 56.12 44.73
C LEU A 684 14.81 57.35 44.02
N LEU A 685 13.49 57.55 44.11
CA LEU A 685 12.79 58.60 43.39
C LEU A 685 12.67 59.91 44.18
N SER A 686 12.37 59.83 45.47
CA SER A 686 12.20 61.01 46.34
C SER A 686 12.24 60.64 47.83
N VAL A 687 12.67 61.58 48.67
CA VAL A 687 12.60 61.53 50.13
C VAL A 687 11.64 62.63 50.60
N GLN A 688 10.78 62.34 51.57
CA GLN A 688 9.73 63.24 52.08
C GLN A 688 9.50 63.00 53.60
N GLY A 689 8.67 63.86 54.22
CA GLY A 689 8.33 63.80 55.65
C GLY A 689 9.39 64.44 56.57
N GLU A 690 8.96 64.85 57.77
CA GLU A 690 9.89 65.37 58.79
C GLU A 690 10.95 64.31 59.13
N GLY A 691 12.22 64.71 59.15
CA GLY A 691 13.33 63.80 59.42
C GLY A 691 13.55 62.72 58.35
N ALA A 692 13.17 62.97 57.09
CA ALA A 692 13.34 62.05 55.96
C ALA A 692 12.67 60.67 56.17
N THR A 693 11.51 60.68 56.85
CA THR A 693 10.82 59.48 57.33
C THR A 693 10.03 58.73 56.26
N GLN A 694 9.89 59.27 55.04
CA GLN A 694 9.23 58.64 53.89
C GLN A 694 10.19 58.62 52.68
N THR A 695 10.29 57.51 51.96
CA THR A 695 11.13 57.38 50.75
C THR A 695 10.42 56.56 49.68
N ARG A 696 10.37 57.06 48.44
CA ARG A 696 9.76 56.40 47.28
C ARG A 696 10.82 55.71 46.43
N TRP A 697 10.52 54.48 46.02
CA TRP A 697 11.42 53.55 45.32
C TRP A 697 10.79 53.07 44.01
N LYS A 698 11.66 52.73 43.04
CA LYS A 698 11.28 52.13 41.75
C LYS A 698 12.22 50.96 41.44
N LEU A 699 11.64 49.81 41.13
CA LEU A 699 12.34 48.62 40.63
C LEU A 699 11.98 48.40 39.15
N LYS A 700 12.97 47.92 38.38
CA LYS A 700 12.84 47.57 36.96
C LYS A 700 13.07 46.07 36.77
N ASN A 701 12.21 45.44 35.96
CA ASN A 701 12.26 44.02 35.58
C ASN A 701 12.52 43.08 36.78
N LEU A 702 11.73 43.23 37.84
CA LEU A 702 11.81 42.45 39.06
C LEU A 702 11.19 41.06 38.85
N GLU A 703 12.03 40.03 38.79
CA GLU A 703 11.63 38.63 38.81
C GLU A 703 11.67 38.08 40.24
N THR A 704 10.55 37.52 40.68
CA THR A 704 10.38 36.85 41.99
C THR A 704 9.78 35.46 41.79
N THR A 705 9.61 34.70 42.87
CA THR A 705 9.11 33.32 42.86
C THR A 705 7.69 33.19 42.27
N GLY A 706 7.63 33.08 40.94
CA GLY A 706 6.39 32.97 40.16
C GLY A 706 5.80 34.30 39.69
N ARG A 707 6.56 35.41 39.67
CA ARG A 707 6.09 36.69 39.10
C ARG A 707 7.20 37.51 38.45
N SER A 708 6.89 38.03 37.26
CA SER A 708 7.61 39.12 36.59
C SER A 708 6.91 40.46 36.84
N LEU A 709 7.67 41.51 37.16
CA LEU A 709 7.18 42.86 37.43
C LEU A 709 8.07 43.89 36.70
N PRO A 710 7.71 44.34 35.47
CA PRO A 710 8.59 45.13 34.61
C PRO A 710 8.89 46.52 35.17
N VAL A 711 7.93 47.14 35.87
CA VAL A 711 8.14 48.32 36.71
C VAL A 711 7.34 48.11 38.00
N PHE A 712 7.97 48.33 39.14
CA PHE A 712 7.34 48.20 40.45
C PHE A 712 7.72 49.39 41.34
N GLU A 713 6.73 50.21 41.69
CA GLU A 713 6.92 51.41 42.54
C GLU A 713 6.24 51.22 43.89
N PHE A 714 6.92 51.65 44.95
CA PHE A 714 6.48 51.51 46.33
C PHE A 714 7.20 52.53 47.22
N GLU A 715 6.77 52.67 48.46
CA GLU A 715 7.43 53.56 49.43
C GLU A 715 7.77 52.83 50.72
N THR A 716 8.74 53.39 51.45
CA THR A 716 9.04 53.02 52.84
C THR A 716 8.80 54.22 53.75
N ILE A 717 7.99 54.03 54.79
CA ILE A 717 7.84 54.98 55.89
C ILE A 717 8.56 54.46 57.15
N LEU A 718 8.87 55.33 58.11
CA LEU A 718 9.40 54.96 59.42
C LEU A 718 8.46 55.45 60.53
N ASP A 719 7.92 54.52 61.30
CA ASP A 719 7.01 54.79 62.44
C ASP A 719 7.49 53.97 63.66
N GLN A 720 7.60 54.62 64.82
CA GLN A 720 8.23 54.12 66.06
C GLN A 720 9.59 53.43 65.88
N GLY A 721 10.35 53.81 64.83
CA GLY A 721 11.65 53.21 64.52
C GLY A 721 11.57 51.80 63.94
N VAL A 722 10.46 51.46 63.27
CA VAL A 722 10.29 50.28 62.40
C VAL A 722 9.87 50.77 61.02
N VAL A 723 10.36 50.14 59.95
CA VAL A 723 9.95 50.49 58.59
C VAL A 723 8.59 49.87 58.26
N GLY A 724 7.71 50.66 57.66
CA GLY A 724 6.50 50.20 56.99
C GLY A 724 6.62 50.36 55.47
N PHE A 725 5.96 49.49 54.71
CA PHE A 725 5.88 49.60 53.25
C PHE A 725 4.54 50.22 52.85
N VAL A 726 4.56 51.20 51.95
CA VAL A 726 3.35 51.80 51.37
C VAL A 726 3.24 51.41 49.89
N PHE A 727 2.05 50.96 49.48
CA PHE A 727 1.72 50.73 48.08
C PHE A 727 0.49 51.52 47.69
N SER A 728 0.57 52.21 46.56
CA SER A 728 -0.52 53.04 46.02
C SER A 728 -1.05 52.43 44.72
N ARG A 729 -2.31 52.70 44.40
CA ARG A 729 -2.98 52.29 43.16
C ARG A 729 -3.85 53.42 42.59
N PRO A 730 -3.96 53.54 41.27
CA PRO A 730 -5.04 54.32 40.65
C PRO A 730 -6.41 53.80 41.08
N ALA A 731 -7.39 54.69 41.23
CA ALA A 731 -8.77 54.31 41.49
C ALA A 731 -9.30 53.39 40.37
N GLY A 732 -9.84 52.22 40.75
CA GLY A 732 -10.29 51.20 39.81
C GLY A 732 -9.21 50.21 39.33
N SER A 733 -7.94 50.39 39.70
CA SER A 733 -6.87 49.42 39.42
C SER A 733 -6.81 48.29 40.47
N SER A 734 -6.23 47.15 40.10
CA SER A 734 -5.80 46.11 41.05
C SER A 734 -4.66 46.58 41.96
N GLY A 735 -3.85 47.54 41.48
CA GLY A 735 -2.59 47.92 42.10
C GLY A 735 -1.46 46.90 41.86
N PRO A 736 -0.29 47.09 42.50
CA PRO A 736 0.90 46.26 42.33
C PRO A 736 0.87 44.93 43.13
N LEU A 737 -0.24 44.60 43.79
CA LEU A 737 -0.42 43.39 44.61
C LEU A 737 -1.38 42.42 43.91
N LEU A 738 -1.26 41.10 44.16
CA LEU A 738 -2.22 40.13 43.60
C LEU A 738 -3.64 40.32 44.14
N ARG A 739 -3.76 40.76 45.41
CA ARG A 739 -5.04 41.01 46.07
C ARG A 739 -4.94 42.15 47.07
N TRP A 740 -5.66 43.23 46.79
CA TRP A 740 -5.88 44.31 47.76
C TRP A 740 -6.65 43.76 48.99
N PRO A 741 -6.17 43.95 50.24
CA PRO A 741 -6.88 43.54 51.45
C PRO A 741 -8.30 44.12 51.58
N GLY A 742 -9.19 43.38 52.23
CA GLY A 742 -10.64 43.63 52.16
C GLY A 742 -11.14 44.80 53.02
N ALA A 743 -10.62 44.99 54.22
CA ALA A 743 -11.02 46.11 55.09
C ALA A 743 -10.75 47.50 54.46
N PRO A 744 -9.55 47.75 53.87
CA PRO A 744 -9.26 48.99 53.14
C PRO A 744 -9.63 48.95 51.63
N ALA A 745 -10.66 48.19 51.22
CA ALA A 745 -10.99 48.02 49.80
C ALA A 745 -11.35 49.32 49.04
N SER A 746 -11.74 50.38 49.75
CA SER A 746 -12.00 51.72 49.20
C SER A 746 -10.75 52.63 49.16
N GLN A 747 -9.66 52.28 49.84
CA GLN A 747 -8.45 53.10 49.91
C GLN A 747 -7.60 52.92 48.64
N THR A 748 -7.01 54.01 48.16
CA THR A 748 -6.04 54.04 47.05
C THR A 748 -4.61 53.71 47.50
N GLU A 749 -4.34 53.70 48.81
CA GLU A 749 -3.02 53.43 49.39
C GLU A 749 -3.13 52.44 50.55
N LEU A 750 -2.04 51.70 50.83
CA LEU A 750 -1.96 50.71 51.90
C LEU A 750 -0.63 50.76 52.64
N THR A 751 -0.69 50.90 53.96
CA THR A 751 0.49 50.89 54.83
C THR A 751 0.65 49.56 55.56
N PHE A 752 1.68 48.78 55.20
CA PHE A 752 2.07 47.55 55.85
C PHE A 752 3.21 47.79 56.83
N ILE A 753 2.88 48.03 58.10
CA ILE A 753 3.84 48.09 59.21
C ILE A 753 3.42 47.13 60.34
N PRO A 754 4.33 46.29 60.89
CA PRO A 754 4.01 45.31 61.93
C PRO A 754 4.04 45.91 63.35
N VAL A 755 3.61 47.18 63.49
CA VAL A 755 3.58 47.94 64.76
C VAL A 755 2.19 48.53 64.97
N ALA A 756 1.71 48.46 66.22
CA ALA A 756 0.34 48.80 66.61
C ALA A 756 0.29 50.17 67.35
N THR A 757 0.24 51.26 66.60
CA THR A 757 -0.15 52.58 67.13
C THR A 757 -1.67 52.60 67.42
N PRO A 758 -2.16 53.15 68.56
CA PRO A 758 -3.54 52.97 68.99
C PRO A 758 -4.62 53.38 67.96
N GLU A 759 -4.33 54.39 67.16
CA GLU A 759 -5.24 54.97 66.16
C GLU A 759 -5.49 54.05 64.96
N PHE A 760 -4.46 53.33 64.49
CA PHE A 760 -4.51 52.53 63.24
C PHE A 760 -4.17 51.05 63.43
N ALA A 761 -3.89 50.61 64.67
CA ALA A 761 -3.45 49.24 65.00
C ALA A 761 -4.34 48.15 64.39
N ARG A 762 -5.66 48.36 64.40
CA ARG A 762 -6.62 47.37 63.89
C ARG A 762 -6.55 47.22 62.38
N GLU A 763 -6.60 48.32 61.64
CA GLU A 763 -6.60 48.32 60.17
C GLU A 763 -5.28 47.78 59.62
N ARG A 764 -4.14 48.24 60.17
CA ARG A 764 -2.80 47.74 59.84
C ARG A 764 -2.67 46.24 60.09
N ALA A 765 -3.19 45.73 61.21
CA ALA A 765 -3.16 44.31 61.56
C ALA A 765 -4.14 43.45 60.73
N GLU A 766 -5.29 43.98 60.31
CA GLU A 766 -6.23 43.30 59.41
C GLU A 766 -5.69 43.25 57.98
N ALA A 767 -5.14 44.36 57.46
CA ALA A 767 -4.48 44.41 56.15
C ALA A 767 -3.29 43.44 56.06
N LEU A 768 -2.40 43.46 57.07
CA LEU A 768 -1.27 42.53 57.14
C LEU A 768 -1.72 41.05 57.23
N ARG A 769 -2.89 40.76 57.82
CA ARG A 769 -3.46 39.40 57.88
C ARG A 769 -4.10 38.97 56.55
N ASP A 770 -4.70 39.90 55.82
CA ASP A 770 -5.37 39.64 54.54
C ASP A 770 -4.42 39.58 53.32
N LEU A 771 -3.19 40.05 53.45
CA LEU A 771 -2.16 39.98 52.40
C LEU A 771 -1.93 38.54 51.88
N ALA A 772 -1.82 38.41 50.56
CA ALA A 772 -1.55 37.16 49.85
C ALA A 772 -0.22 36.51 50.27
N LEU A 773 0.01 35.23 49.94
CA LEU A 773 1.27 34.57 50.28
C LEU A 773 2.43 35.14 49.47
N SER A 774 2.26 35.28 48.15
CA SER A 774 3.29 35.83 47.26
C SER A 774 3.51 37.33 47.47
N ASP A 775 2.50 38.11 47.87
CA ASP A 775 2.68 39.52 48.26
C ASP A 775 3.43 39.64 49.60
N PHE A 776 3.22 38.69 50.51
CA PHE A 776 3.93 38.62 51.79
C PHE A 776 5.36 38.08 51.65
N ASP A 777 5.61 37.18 50.68
CA ASP A 777 6.95 36.79 50.27
C ASP A 777 7.67 37.97 49.59
N LEU A 778 7.02 38.70 48.68
CA LEU A 778 7.52 39.94 48.07
C LEU A 778 7.92 40.99 49.11
N LEU A 779 7.10 41.26 50.14
CA LEU A 779 7.48 42.18 51.24
C LEU A 779 8.81 41.79 51.92
N LYS A 780 9.04 40.49 52.15
CA LYS A 780 10.29 40.01 52.76
C LYS A 780 11.47 40.07 51.79
N THR A 781 11.22 39.91 50.50
CA THR A 781 12.22 40.11 49.45
C THR A 781 12.61 41.57 49.34
N LEU A 782 11.65 42.50 49.23
CA LEU A 782 11.87 43.95 49.20
C LEU A 782 12.62 44.44 50.45
N ALA A 783 12.24 43.98 51.64
CA ALA A 783 12.92 44.38 52.87
C ALA A 783 14.39 43.94 52.94
N ARG A 784 14.71 42.72 52.48
CA ARG A 784 16.11 42.24 52.44
C ARG A 784 16.89 42.83 51.28
N LEU A 785 16.24 43.08 50.14
CA LEU A 785 16.81 43.79 49.00
C LEU A 785 17.26 45.19 49.42
N LEU A 786 16.35 46.00 49.98
CA LEU A 786 16.69 47.31 50.53
C LEU A 786 17.78 47.22 51.61
N LEU A 787 17.67 46.28 52.55
CA LEU A 787 18.69 46.11 53.60
C LEU A 787 20.09 45.88 52.98
N SER A 788 20.19 45.04 51.95
CA SER A 788 21.45 44.73 51.25
C SER A 788 21.97 45.89 50.40
N THR A 789 21.11 46.67 49.73
CA THR A 789 21.57 47.85 48.98
C THR A 789 22.04 48.98 49.90
N LEU A 790 21.49 49.06 51.11
CA LEU A 790 21.95 49.95 52.19
C LEU A 790 23.22 49.45 52.90
N GLU A 791 23.80 48.31 52.51
CA GLU A 791 25.18 47.95 52.89
C GLU A 791 26.22 48.62 51.97
N ASN A 792 25.81 49.12 50.80
CA ASN A 792 26.67 49.86 49.89
C ASN A 792 25.92 51.06 49.25
N PRO A 793 25.55 52.08 50.05
CA PRO A 793 24.60 53.13 49.64
C PRO A 793 25.10 54.04 48.52
N ALA A 794 26.39 54.01 48.17
CA ALA A 794 26.97 54.77 47.07
C ALA A 794 26.28 54.51 45.70
N ALA A 795 25.71 53.31 45.51
CA ALA A 795 24.97 52.95 44.29
C ALA A 795 23.64 53.72 44.11
N LEU A 796 23.04 54.22 45.20
CA LEU A 796 21.66 54.75 45.20
C LEU A 796 21.55 56.22 44.77
N LYS A 797 22.66 56.95 44.60
CA LYS A 797 22.70 58.40 44.27
C LYS A 797 21.78 59.26 45.17
N ALA A 798 21.68 58.89 46.45
CA ALA A 798 20.67 59.44 47.35
C ALA A 798 20.88 60.94 47.68
N PRO A 799 19.80 61.71 47.91
CA PRO A 799 19.88 63.08 48.42
C PRO A 799 20.60 63.17 49.78
N ALA A 800 21.17 64.34 50.11
CA ALA A 800 21.85 64.58 51.38
C ALA A 800 20.94 64.43 52.63
N GLU A 801 19.61 64.49 52.43
CA GLU A 801 18.59 64.29 53.46
C GLU A 801 18.34 62.81 53.80
N PHE A 802 18.84 61.86 52.98
CA PHE A 802 18.51 60.44 53.11
C PHE A 802 19.29 59.73 54.24
N ASN A 803 18.61 59.37 55.33
CA ASN A 803 19.22 58.65 56.44
C ASN A 803 19.23 57.12 56.25
N ALA A 804 20.28 56.62 55.58
CA ALA A 804 20.47 55.21 55.29
C ALA A 804 20.53 54.31 56.56
N ASP A 805 21.22 54.74 57.63
CA ASP A 805 21.40 53.94 58.85
C ASP A 805 20.11 53.79 59.66
N GLN A 806 19.30 54.87 59.71
CA GLN A 806 17.99 54.85 60.36
C GLN A 806 17.02 53.92 59.60
N LEU A 807 17.03 53.97 58.26
CA LEU A 807 16.23 53.06 57.43
C LEU A 807 16.71 51.61 57.56
N LYS A 808 18.02 51.36 57.54
CA LYS A 808 18.63 50.03 57.75
C LYS A 808 18.24 49.42 59.10
N THR A 809 18.27 50.22 60.17
CA THR A 809 17.85 49.82 61.51
C THR A 809 16.36 49.46 61.57
N GLY A 810 15.50 50.29 60.95
CA GLY A 810 14.06 50.05 60.89
C GLY A 810 13.66 48.86 60.01
N LEU A 811 14.42 48.58 58.94
CA LEU A 811 14.27 47.40 58.08
C LEU A 811 14.65 46.10 58.81
N GLY A 812 15.73 46.09 59.59
CA GLY A 812 16.11 44.94 60.43
C GLY A 812 14.98 44.55 61.38
N ARG A 813 14.43 45.53 62.10
CA ARG A 813 13.26 45.34 62.99
C ARG A 813 12.00 44.90 62.23
N PHE A 814 11.77 45.41 61.02
CA PHE A 814 10.67 44.93 60.17
C PHE A 814 10.85 43.44 59.82
N ILE A 815 12.06 43.00 59.49
CA ILE A 815 12.36 41.60 59.14
C ILE A 815 12.12 40.67 60.34
N GLU A 816 12.57 41.02 61.54
CA GLU A 816 12.28 40.26 62.76
C GLU A 816 10.78 40.13 63.04
N LEU A 817 10.04 41.25 62.92
CA LEU A 817 8.61 41.29 63.19
C LEU A 817 7.78 40.59 62.10
N ILE A 818 8.15 40.70 60.81
CA ILE A 818 7.42 40.07 59.70
C ILE A 818 7.63 38.55 59.70
N GLU A 819 8.82 38.05 60.04
CA GLU A 819 9.07 36.61 60.18
C GLU A 819 8.30 36.00 61.36
N LYS A 820 8.14 36.74 62.46
CA LYS A 820 7.24 36.35 63.56
C LYS A 820 5.78 36.29 63.12
N HIS A 821 5.31 37.22 62.28
CA HIS A 821 3.96 37.18 61.71
C HIS A 821 3.76 36.04 60.69
N ALA A 822 4.81 35.63 59.97
CA ALA A 822 4.75 34.55 58.98
C ALA A 822 4.24 33.23 59.57
N LYS A 823 4.65 32.90 60.80
CA LYS A 823 4.28 31.65 61.47
C LYS A 823 2.90 31.69 62.16
N ALA A 824 2.22 32.83 62.15
CA ALA A 824 0.99 33.06 62.91
C ALA A 824 -0.32 32.95 62.09
N SER A 825 -0.28 33.18 60.77
CA SER A 825 -1.48 33.29 59.91
C SER A 825 -1.48 32.30 58.75
N LEU A 826 -2.66 31.77 58.40
CA LEU A 826 -2.87 31.06 57.13
C LEU A 826 -2.98 32.09 55.99
N ARG A 827 -2.10 31.97 54.99
CA ARG A 827 -2.07 32.80 53.77
C ARG A 827 -2.37 31.98 52.52
N TYR A 828 -2.81 32.66 51.48
CA TYR A 828 -3.16 32.11 50.16
C TYR A 828 -3.22 33.24 49.13
N ASP A 829 -2.94 32.95 47.86
CA ASP A 829 -2.92 33.94 46.78
C ASP A 829 -4.30 34.19 46.17
N HIS A 830 -5.03 33.13 45.88
CA HIS A 830 -6.40 33.21 45.35
C HIS A 830 -7.30 32.15 46.01
N ILE A 831 -8.60 32.45 46.06
CA ILE A 831 -9.65 31.49 46.43
C ILE A 831 -10.58 31.29 45.24
N GLY A 832 -10.90 30.04 44.95
CA GLY A 832 -11.90 29.65 43.95
C GLY A 832 -12.98 28.75 44.55
N LEU A 833 -14.19 28.87 44.01
CA LEU A 833 -15.26 27.88 44.19
C LEU A 833 -15.07 26.79 43.13
N LYS A 834 -14.76 25.55 43.54
CA LYS A 834 -14.73 24.42 42.61
C LYS A 834 -16.14 23.96 42.25
N ARG A 835 -17.04 23.94 43.23
CA ARG A 835 -18.44 23.50 43.08
C ARG A 835 -19.28 24.00 44.25
N GLU A 836 -20.42 24.60 43.95
CA GLU A 836 -21.56 24.62 44.87
C GLU A 836 -22.39 23.35 44.64
N TYR A 837 -22.94 22.78 45.71
CA TYR A 837 -23.92 21.70 45.65
C TYR A 837 -25.01 21.93 46.68
N VAL A 838 -26.27 21.85 46.24
CA VAL A 838 -27.47 22.08 47.03
C VAL A 838 -28.43 20.93 46.75
N ASP A 839 -28.79 20.16 47.77
CA ASP A 839 -29.84 19.14 47.72
C ASP A 839 -30.79 19.30 48.95
N PRO A 840 -31.96 18.63 48.96
CA PRO A 840 -32.96 18.79 50.04
C PRO A 840 -32.51 18.40 51.45
N ASN A 841 -31.36 17.72 51.60
CA ASN A 841 -30.81 17.21 52.85
C ASN A 841 -29.43 17.82 53.19
N TYR A 842 -28.66 18.21 52.18
CA TYR A 842 -27.24 18.58 52.28
C TYR A 842 -26.85 19.74 51.32
N GLU A 843 -26.07 20.68 51.84
CA GLU A 843 -25.55 21.85 51.13
C GLU A 843 -24.04 21.97 51.31
N SER A 844 -23.29 22.34 50.27
CA SER A 844 -21.84 22.53 50.39
C SER A 844 -21.22 23.50 49.37
N LEU A 845 -20.19 24.20 49.83
CA LEU A 845 -19.23 24.93 49.01
C LEU A 845 -17.89 24.19 49.03
N TRP A 846 -17.46 23.65 47.90
CA TRP A 846 -16.11 23.11 47.72
C TRP A 846 -15.17 24.26 47.34
N LEU A 847 -14.29 24.61 48.27
CA LEU A 847 -13.38 25.75 48.17
C LEU A 847 -11.95 25.27 47.90
N SER A 848 -11.21 26.06 47.14
CA SER A 848 -9.83 25.81 46.75
C SER A 848 -9.00 27.07 46.96
N LEU A 849 -7.91 26.95 47.73
CA LEU A 849 -6.93 28.01 47.96
C LEU A 849 -5.67 27.73 47.12
N GLY A 850 -5.32 28.65 46.23
CA GLY A 850 -4.07 28.58 45.47
C GLY A 850 -2.89 29.14 46.24
N ASN A 851 -1.75 28.43 46.18
CA ASN A 851 -0.49 28.76 46.85
C ASN A 851 -0.72 29.11 48.34
N ALA A 852 -1.23 28.15 49.10
CA ALA A 852 -1.55 28.31 50.51
C ALA A 852 -0.34 27.98 51.40
N ALA A 853 -0.22 28.65 52.54
CA ALA A 853 0.81 28.34 53.55
C ALA A 853 0.35 28.63 54.97
N TYR A 854 0.78 27.77 55.89
CA TYR A 854 0.62 27.96 57.33
C TYR A 854 1.88 27.43 58.04
N ARG A 855 2.53 28.30 58.83
CA ARG A 855 3.82 28.00 59.46
C ARG A 855 4.85 27.58 58.40
N ASP A 856 5.43 26.40 58.55
CA ASP A 856 6.46 25.84 57.68
C ASP A 856 5.86 24.90 56.60
N GLN A 857 4.54 24.69 56.59
CA GLN A 857 3.80 23.93 55.58
C GLN A 857 3.36 24.84 54.41
N ARG A 858 3.49 24.37 53.16
CA ARG A 858 3.00 25.02 51.93
C ARG A 858 2.29 24.01 51.03
N TRP A 859 1.23 24.47 50.34
CA TRP A 859 0.46 23.67 49.39
C TRP A 859 0.21 24.48 48.10
N PRO A 860 0.55 23.95 46.90
CA PRO A 860 0.18 24.60 45.63
C PRO A 860 -1.33 24.78 45.48
N THR A 861 -2.10 23.83 46.00
CA THR A 861 -3.55 23.88 46.11
C THR A 861 -3.96 23.26 47.45
N PHE A 862 -4.78 23.96 48.23
CA PHE A 862 -5.36 23.47 49.49
C PHE A 862 -6.89 23.49 49.37
N GLU A 863 -7.53 22.33 49.57
CA GLU A 863 -8.94 22.12 49.26
C GLU A 863 -9.71 21.60 50.46
N PHE A 864 -10.95 22.06 50.60
CA PHE A 864 -11.85 21.62 51.65
C PHE A 864 -13.29 21.93 51.24
N ARG A 865 -14.26 21.29 51.89
CA ARG A 865 -15.67 21.67 51.77
C ARG A 865 -16.17 22.25 53.07
N LEU A 866 -16.88 23.38 52.93
CA LEU A 866 -17.71 23.94 53.97
C LEU A 866 -19.14 23.45 53.68
N SER A 867 -19.68 22.58 54.52
CA SER A 867 -20.99 21.95 54.27
C SER A 867 -21.93 22.04 55.46
N CYS A 868 -23.23 21.81 55.20
CA CYS A 868 -24.28 21.79 56.20
C CYS A 868 -25.31 20.71 55.87
N ALA A 869 -25.85 20.05 56.90
CA ALA A 869 -26.88 19.02 56.76
C ALA A 869 -28.17 19.40 57.51
N ASN A 870 -29.25 18.64 57.25
CA ASN A 870 -30.62 18.92 57.72
C ASN A 870 -31.16 20.23 57.11
N VAL A 871 -30.98 20.34 55.79
CA VAL A 871 -31.60 21.37 54.93
C VAL A 871 -33.12 21.16 54.93
N ARG A 872 -33.89 22.22 54.65
CA ARG A 872 -35.34 22.14 54.46
C ARG A 872 -35.77 23.07 53.31
N PRO A 873 -36.92 22.83 52.65
CA PRO A 873 -37.43 23.74 51.62
C PRO A 873 -37.46 25.20 52.11
N GLY A 874 -36.72 26.08 51.42
CA GLY A 874 -36.61 27.50 51.77
C GLY A 874 -35.77 27.85 53.01
N GLN A 875 -35.16 26.87 53.71
CA GLN A 875 -34.33 27.12 54.91
C GLN A 875 -32.92 26.54 54.74
N PHE A 876 -31.93 27.20 55.32
CA PHE A 876 -30.54 26.74 55.36
C PHE A 876 -30.34 25.64 56.43
N GLY A 877 -29.35 24.76 56.24
CA GLY A 877 -29.09 23.63 57.15
C GLY A 877 -28.68 24.03 58.59
N LEU A 878 -28.78 23.07 59.52
CA LEU A 878 -28.56 23.28 60.97
C LEU A 878 -27.37 22.50 61.58
N HIS A 879 -26.70 21.64 60.80
CA HIS A 879 -25.53 20.89 61.25
C HIS A 879 -24.30 21.20 60.37
N PRO A 880 -23.50 22.22 60.74
CA PRO A 880 -22.32 22.62 59.98
C PRO A 880 -21.23 21.55 60.03
N LYS A 881 -20.40 21.50 59.00
CA LYS A 881 -19.32 20.53 58.84
C LYS A 881 -18.11 21.17 58.16
N PHE A 882 -16.93 20.66 58.50
CA PHE A 882 -15.75 20.74 57.63
C PHE A 882 -15.46 19.36 57.04
N GLU A 883 -15.16 19.32 55.75
CA GLU A 883 -14.81 18.08 55.05
C GLU A 883 -13.49 18.21 54.31
N PHE A 884 -12.63 17.21 54.46
CA PHE A 884 -11.35 17.08 53.76
C PHE A 884 -11.31 15.72 53.06
N ALA A 885 -11.51 15.72 51.75
CA ALA A 885 -11.42 14.51 50.92
C ALA A 885 -9.98 13.98 50.85
N GLU A 886 -9.82 12.70 50.56
CA GLU A 886 -8.51 12.10 50.26
C GLU A 886 -7.85 12.81 49.06
N GLN A 887 -6.52 12.95 49.10
CA GLN A 887 -5.75 13.76 48.15
C GLN A 887 -4.78 12.89 47.36
N THR A 888 -4.66 13.16 46.06
CA THR A 888 -3.64 12.56 45.18
C THR A 888 -2.29 13.28 45.23
N GLY A 889 -2.21 14.40 45.96
CA GLY A 889 -1.02 15.23 46.16
C GLY A 889 -0.45 15.16 47.58
N PRO A 890 0.37 16.15 48.01
CA PRO A 890 0.87 16.21 49.38
C PRO A 890 -0.28 16.39 50.39
N ALA A 891 -0.20 15.68 51.52
CA ALA A 891 -1.24 15.66 52.53
C ALA A 891 -1.56 17.07 53.08
N GLN A 892 -2.86 17.37 53.21
CA GLN A 892 -3.36 18.64 53.73
C GLN A 892 -3.42 18.67 55.27
N LEU A 893 -3.45 17.50 55.91
CA LEU A 893 -3.41 17.32 57.37
C LEU A 893 -2.37 16.23 57.69
N GLU A 894 -1.54 16.43 58.72
CA GLU A 894 -0.45 15.51 59.12
C GLU A 894 -0.99 14.15 59.57
N GLY A 895 -2.19 14.12 60.16
CA GLY A 895 -2.88 12.90 60.62
C GLY A 895 -4.24 12.67 59.97
N TRP A 896 -4.38 12.88 58.64
CA TRP A 896 -5.65 12.60 57.93
C TRP A 896 -6.09 11.13 58.08
N PHE A 897 -7.40 10.92 58.23
CA PHE A 897 -8.03 9.59 58.23
C PHE A 897 -9.43 9.65 57.63
N ALA A 898 -9.86 8.58 56.97
CA ALA A 898 -11.25 8.41 56.56
C ALA A 898 -12.17 8.29 57.79
N GLU A 899 -13.23 9.10 57.81
CA GLU A 899 -14.31 9.05 58.80
C GLU A 899 -15.64 8.75 58.11
N ALA A 900 -15.89 9.39 56.96
CA ALA A 900 -17.02 9.16 56.08
C ALA A 900 -16.54 8.89 54.65
N HIS A 901 -17.48 8.54 53.76
CA HIS A 901 -17.26 8.44 52.31
C HIS A 901 -18.41 9.16 51.60
N ASP A 902 -18.15 9.69 50.40
CA ASP A 902 -19.20 10.12 49.47
C ASP A 902 -18.84 9.75 48.01
N ALA A 903 -19.60 10.26 47.04
CA ALA A 903 -19.41 9.98 45.61
C ALA A 903 -18.05 10.41 45.03
N PHE A 904 -17.25 11.17 45.79
CA PHE A 904 -15.88 11.57 45.43
C PHE A 904 -14.79 10.82 46.23
N GLY A 905 -15.15 9.81 47.03
CA GLY A 905 -14.22 8.97 47.79
C GLY A 905 -14.30 9.15 49.31
N PRO A 906 -13.30 8.63 50.06
CA PRO A 906 -13.22 8.81 51.51
C PRO A 906 -12.90 10.25 51.91
N LYS A 907 -13.41 10.67 53.08
CA LYS A 907 -13.21 12.01 53.65
C LYS A 907 -13.10 11.99 55.17
N LEU A 908 -12.37 12.96 55.71
CA LEU A 908 -12.43 13.35 57.12
C LEU A 908 -13.54 14.39 57.29
N GLU A 909 -14.52 14.12 58.15
CA GLU A 909 -15.65 15.03 58.44
C GLU A 909 -15.60 15.49 59.91
N LEU A 910 -15.42 16.79 60.15
CA LEU A 910 -15.49 17.40 61.46
C LEU A 910 -16.85 18.09 61.64
N ARG A 911 -17.72 17.46 62.42
CA ARG A 911 -19.12 17.88 62.63
C ARG A 911 -19.26 18.92 63.72
N PHE A 912 -20.19 19.85 63.51
CA PHE A 912 -20.67 20.82 64.48
C PHE A 912 -22.17 20.64 64.67
N ALA A 913 -22.66 20.88 65.88
CA ALA A 913 -24.09 20.97 66.15
C ALA A 913 -24.38 22.18 67.04
N LEU A 914 -25.32 23.00 66.58
CA LEU A 914 -25.72 24.23 67.24
C LEU A 914 -26.40 23.92 68.60
N PRO A 915 -26.22 24.76 69.63
CA PRO A 915 -25.49 26.04 69.61
C PRO A 915 -23.99 25.94 69.92
N ASN A 916 -23.53 24.92 70.66
CA ASN A 916 -22.22 24.94 71.36
C ASN A 916 -21.44 23.60 71.32
N SER A 917 -21.65 22.76 70.29
CA SER A 917 -21.04 21.42 70.21
C SER A 917 -20.29 21.13 68.90
N ILE A 918 -19.24 20.32 69.03
CA ILE A 918 -18.33 19.87 67.99
C ILE A 918 -18.03 18.40 68.26
N ASP A 919 -17.74 17.61 67.22
CA ASP A 919 -17.33 16.21 67.37
C ASP A 919 -16.01 16.09 68.13
N VAL A 920 -16.11 15.73 69.43
CA VAL A 920 -14.94 15.60 70.31
C VAL A 920 -14.09 14.37 69.94
N GLY A 921 -14.70 13.32 69.38
CA GLY A 921 -13.99 12.09 69.00
C GLY A 921 -13.10 12.31 67.78
N VAL A 922 -13.62 13.00 66.76
CA VAL A 922 -12.82 13.45 65.61
C VAL A 922 -11.79 14.49 66.06
N TRP A 923 -12.20 15.50 66.83
CA TRP A 923 -11.31 16.59 67.27
C TRP A 923 -10.11 16.11 68.11
N GLN A 924 -10.27 15.08 68.95
CA GLN A 924 -9.16 14.50 69.73
C GLN A 924 -8.20 13.65 68.88
N ARG A 925 -8.66 13.06 67.77
CA ARG A 925 -7.83 12.28 66.84
C ARG A 925 -7.00 13.16 65.91
N VAL A 926 -7.46 14.37 65.60
CA VAL A 926 -6.73 15.34 64.78
C VAL A 926 -5.49 15.86 65.53
N SER A 927 -4.34 15.95 64.85
CA SER A 927 -3.07 16.33 65.48
C SER A 927 -3.09 17.75 66.08
N GLU A 928 -2.11 18.08 66.92
CA GLU A 928 -2.07 19.42 67.53
C GLU A 928 -1.70 20.52 66.50
N ASN A 929 -0.96 20.18 65.45
CA ASN A 929 -0.68 21.09 64.32
C ASN A 929 -1.94 21.26 63.47
N ASP A 930 -2.59 20.16 63.09
CA ASP A 930 -3.81 20.16 62.28
C ASP A 930 -4.95 20.91 63.00
N ARG A 931 -5.14 20.71 64.31
CA ARG A 931 -6.10 21.51 65.10
C ARG A 931 -5.81 23.01 65.04
N LYS A 932 -4.54 23.43 65.06
CA LYS A 932 -4.15 24.85 64.93
C LYS A 932 -4.37 25.37 63.50
N LEU A 933 -4.13 24.54 62.47
CA LEU A 933 -4.45 24.84 61.08
C LEU A 933 -5.98 24.98 60.87
N LEU A 934 -6.80 24.10 61.46
CA LEU A 934 -8.26 24.19 61.40
C LEU A 934 -8.81 25.44 62.10
N VAL A 935 -8.26 25.81 63.26
CA VAL A 935 -8.58 27.09 63.93
C VAL A 935 -8.17 28.29 63.06
N ALA A 936 -6.97 28.24 62.46
CA ALA A 936 -6.50 29.29 61.56
C ALA A 936 -7.40 29.42 60.33
N LEU A 937 -7.72 28.32 59.65
CA LEU A 937 -8.65 28.27 58.52
C LEU A 937 -10.02 28.86 58.90
N LEU A 938 -10.65 28.35 59.96
CA LEU A 938 -11.93 28.84 60.44
C LEU A 938 -11.91 30.34 60.80
N SER A 939 -10.79 30.88 61.28
CA SER A 939 -10.63 32.32 61.55
C SER A 939 -10.53 33.17 60.27
N ARG A 940 -10.04 32.61 59.16
CA ARG A 940 -9.90 33.29 57.85
C ARG A 940 -11.15 33.19 57.00
N LEU A 941 -12.00 32.19 57.19
CA LEU A 941 -13.13 31.91 56.30
C LEU A 941 -14.10 33.07 56.03
N PRO A 942 -14.44 33.96 56.99
CA PRO A 942 -15.29 35.11 56.68
C PRO A 942 -14.68 36.08 55.66
N SER A 943 -13.36 36.36 55.71
CA SER A 943 -12.72 37.20 54.68
C SER A 943 -12.41 36.43 53.39
N MET A 944 -12.23 35.11 53.46
CA MET A 944 -12.19 34.24 52.28
C MET A 944 -13.51 34.25 51.50
N LEU A 945 -14.67 34.10 52.17
CA LEU A 945 -15.97 34.20 51.51
C LEU A 945 -16.26 35.63 51.02
N ALA A 946 -15.86 36.66 51.77
CA ALA A 946 -15.99 38.05 51.30
C ALA A 946 -15.16 38.31 50.03
N ALA A 947 -13.93 37.78 49.95
CA ALA A 947 -13.09 37.86 48.75
C ALA A 947 -13.70 37.07 47.57
N LEU A 948 -14.28 35.90 47.82
CA LEU A 948 -14.94 35.08 46.81
C LEU A 948 -16.26 35.70 46.30
N LYS A 949 -16.98 36.44 47.16
CA LYS A 949 -18.12 37.28 46.76
C LYS A 949 -17.66 38.46 45.90
N ALA A 950 -16.50 39.05 46.22
CA ALA A 950 -15.93 40.18 45.49
C ALA A 950 -15.42 39.83 44.07
N THR A 951 -15.15 38.55 43.75
CA THR A 951 -14.86 38.11 42.38
C THR A 951 -16.11 37.91 41.51
N GLY A 952 -17.30 38.24 42.01
CA GLY A 952 -18.56 38.22 41.25
C GLY A 952 -19.29 36.87 41.24
N VAL A 953 -18.82 35.87 42.01
CA VAL A 953 -19.46 34.55 42.11
C VAL A 953 -20.88 34.69 42.66
N GLN A 954 -21.85 34.12 41.94
CA GLN A 954 -23.23 33.95 42.41
C GLN A 954 -23.40 32.55 42.99
N LEU A 955 -24.19 32.45 44.06
CA LEU A 955 -24.53 31.21 44.77
C LEU A 955 -26.05 31.00 44.75
N GLN A 956 -26.50 29.75 44.75
CA GLN A 956 -27.92 29.39 44.94
C GLN A 956 -28.41 29.74 46.35
N ARG A 957 -27.52 29.72 47.35
CA ARG A 957 -27.83 30.16 48.72
C ARG A 957 -27.22 31.52 49.06
N PRO A 958 -27.94 32.41 49.79
CA PRO A 958 -27.41 33.72 50.19
C PRO A 958 -26.07 33.63 50.92
N TRP A 959 -25.15 34.51 50.55
CA TRP A 959 -23.84 34.67 51.22
C TRP A 959 -23.94 34.89 52.73
N ASP A 960 -25.05 35.47 53.20
CA ASP A 960 -25.27 35.78 54.62
C ASP A 960 -25.61 34.54 55.46
N ASP A 961 -26.21 33.49 54.88
CA ASP A 961 -26.46 32.22 55.56
C ASP A 961 -25.14 31.47 55.82
N TRP A 962 -24.29 31.35 54.78
CA TRP A 962 -22.93 30.81 54.92
C TRP A 962 -22.08 31.63 55.92
N THR A 963 -22.20 32.96 55.88
CA THR A 963 -21.49 33.86 56.81
C THR A 963 -21.98 33.72 58.26
N LYS A 964 -23.28 33.53 58.47
CA LYS A 964 -23.89 33.24 59.78
C LYS A 964 -23.41 31.89 60.32
N MET A 965 -23.41 30.85 59.48
CA MET A 965 -22.92 29.53 59.83
C MET A 965 -21.45 29.57 60.31
N LEU A 966 -20.59 30.31 59.61
CA LEU A 966 -19.19 30.49 60.00
C LEU A 966 -19.03 31.19 61.35
N LYS A 967 -19.84 32.22 61.65
CA LYS A 967 -19.85 32.89 62.95
C LYS A 967 -20.26 31.92 64.08
N ASP A 968 -21.20 31.01 63.81
CA ASP A 968 -21.59 29.98 64.76
C ASP A 968 -20.49 28.92 64.97
N MET A 969 -19.83 28.45 63.91
CA MET A 969 -18.68 27.54 64.03
C MET A 969 -17.53 28.19 64.81
N GLN A 970 -17.22 29.47 64.54
CA GLN A 970 -16.22 30.25 65.28
C GLN A 970 -16.58 30.36 66.77
N ARG A 971 -17.85 30.66 67.09
CA ARG A 971 -18.37 30.71 68.47
C ARG A 971 -18.22 29.37 69.19
N ILE A 972 -18.55 28.26 68.54
CA ILE A 972 -18.39 26.91 69.09
C ILE A 972 -16.91 26.66 69.44
N VAL A 973 -15.98 26.90 68.52
CA VAL A 973 -14.55 26.68 68.75
C VAL A 973 -13.99 27.59 69.84
N ALA A 974 -14.34 28.89 69.84
CA ALA A 974 -13.93 29.83 70.88
C ALA A 974 -14.39 29.38 72.28
N SER A 975 -15.63 28.89 72.41
CA SER A 975 -16.16 28.38 73.68
C SER A 975 -15.42 27.16 74.25
N ARG A 976 -14.71 26.42 73.38
CA ARG A 976 -13.90 25.23 73.75
C ARG A 976 -12.43 25.56 74.02
N LEU A 977 -11.94 26.71 73.56
CA LEU A 977 -10.57 27.20 73.81
C LEU A 977 -10.47 28.12 75.03
N ALA A 978 -11.60 28.64 75.53
CA ALA A 978 -11.63 29.46 76.74
C ALA A 978 -11.36 28.62 78.02
N PRO A 979 -10.54 29.11 78.97
CA PRO A 979 -10.30 28.41 80.23
C PRO A 979 -11.57 28.38 81.09
N ARG A 980 -12.02 27.18 81.47
CA ARG A 980 -13.19 27.00 82.36
C ARG A 980 -12.92 27.59 83.74
N LYS A 981 -13.65 28.63 84.13
CA LYS A 981 -13.86 28.94 85.55
C LYS A 981 -14.66 27.79 86.19
N LEU A 982 -14.14 27.25 87.29
CA LEU A 982 -14.85 26.29 88.12
C LEU A 982 -15.95 27.00 88.92
N ILE A 983 -17.13 26.41 88.97
CA ILE A 983 -18.23 26.76 89.87
C ILE A 983 -18.54 25.50 90.67
N ALA A 984 -18.56 25.60 92.00
CA ALA A 984 -18.73 24.46 92.89
C ALA A 984 -20.21 24.10 93.09
N PRO A 985 -20.56 22.80 93.24
CA PRO A 985 -21.88 22.38 93.68
C PRO A 985 -22.06 22.55 95.21
N PRO A 986 -23.30 22.68 95.71
CA PRO A 986 -23.58 22.73 97.14
C PRO A 986 -23.51 21.32 97.80
N PRO A 987 -23.30 21.24 99.12
CA PRO A 987 -23.25 19.98 99.85
C PRO A 987 -24.64 19.55 100.38
N ASP A 988 -24.88 18.24 100.49
CA ASP A 988 -24.93 17.58 101.80
C ASP A 988 -24.82 16.03 101.69
N GLN A 989 -24.55 15.39 102.84
CA GLN A 989 -24.49 13.96 103.16
C GLN A 989 -23.19 13.17 102.83
N ALA A 990 -22.62 12.63 103.91
CA ALA A 990 -21.41 11.79 104.08
C ALA A 990 -21.62 10.96 105.38
N PRO A 991 -20.64 10.25 105.99
CA PRO A 991 -19.39 9.64 105.48
C PRO A 991 -19.66 8.21 104.92
N VAL A 992 -18.93 7.08 105.09
CA VAL A 992 -17.74 6.63 105.89
C VAL A 992 -16.86 5.68 105.01
N PRO A 993 -15.88 4.84 105.45
CA PRO A 993 -14.60 4.80 104.73
C PRO A 993 -14.15 3.45 104.12
N ALA A 994 -12.96 3.52 103.50
CA ALA A 994 -11.99 2.50 103.05
C ALA A 994 -11.90 1.18 103.90
N PRO A 995 -11.34 0.05 103.38
CA PRO A 995 -10.14 0.03 102.50
C PRO A 995 -9.97 -1.10 101.44
N LEU A 996 -8.82 -1.04 100.74
CA LEU A 996 -8.12 -2.11 100.00
C LEU A 996 -7.45 -3.11 101.00
N PRO A 997 -6.95 -4.34 100.63
CA PRO A 997 -6.37 -4.72 99.33
C PRO A 997 -6.51 -6.18 98.78
N ALA A 998 -6.43 -6.29 97.44
CA ALA A 998 -5.64 -7.22 96.59
C ALA A 998 -5.49 -8.78 96.76
N VAL A 999 -5.32 -9.43 95.58
CA VAL A 999 -4.62 -10.72 95.25
C VAL A 999 -5.47 -12.03 95.10
N ALA A 1000 -5.08 -12.82 94.08
CA ALA A 1000 -5.40 -14.25 93.75
C ALA A 1000 -6.78 -14.60 93.12
N ALA A 1001 -6.99 -15.75 92.45
CA ALA A 1001 -6.28 -16.43 91.33
C ALA A 1001 -6.98 -17.78 90.94
N ALA A 1002 -6.72 -18.27 89.70
CA ALA A 1002 -6.70 -19.70 89.28
C ALA A 1002 -7.99 -20.52 88.87
N ILE A 1003 -7.96 -21.02 87.60
CA ILE A 1003 -8.13 -22.43 87.14
C ILE A 1003 -9.53 -23.06 86.77
N GLU A 1004 -9.69 -23.29 85.44
CA GLU A 1004 -10.20 -24.46 84.65
C GLU A 1004 -11.62 -25.12 84.67
N ALA A 1005 -11.95 -25.67 83.46
CA ALA A 1005 -12.79 -26.86 83.14
C ALA A 1005 -14.34 -26.73 83.17
N PRO A 1006 -15.15 -27.62 82.51
CA PRO A 1006 -14.83 -28.93 81.90
C PRO A 1006 -15.33 -29.17 80.43
N VAL A 1007 -15.47 -30.45 80.00
CA VAL A 1007 -15.44 -30.93 78.59
C VAL A 1007 -16.37 -32.17 78.34
N LYS A 1008 -16.61 -32.54 77.06
CA LYS A 1008 -17.05 -33.85 76.46
C LYS A 1008 -18.51 -33.88 75.93
N LYS A 1009 -18.91 -34.69 74.91
CA LYS A 1009 -18.36 -35.95 74.32
C LYS A 1009 -18.42 -36.02 72.77
N THR A 1010 -17.66 -36.95 72.18
CA THR A 1010 -17.61 -37.39 70.77
C THR A 1010 -18.29 -38.76 70.52
N PRO A 1011 -18.42 -39.23 69.25
CA PRO A 1011 -17.54 -40.32 68.76
C PRO A 1011 -16.78 -40.05 67.42
N VAL A 1012 -16.62 -41.06 66.53
CA VAL A 1012 -15.31 -41.53 66.00
C VAL A 1012 -15.47 -42.40 64.72
N ASN A 1013 -14.36 -42.64 63.95
CA ASN A 1013 -14.22 -43.23 62.57
C ASN A 1013 -14.29 -42.17 61.43
N LYS A 1014 -13.73 -42.30 60.21
CA LYS A 1014 -12.71 -43.19 59.55
C LYS A 1014 -12.16 -42.40 58.30
N LEU A 1015 -10.93 -42.48 57.75
CA LEU A 1015 -9.73 -43.36 57.81
C LEU A 1015 -9.74 -44.59 56.86
N PRO A 1016 -8.61 -44.98 56.18
CA PRO A 1016 -7.39 -44.19 55.82
C PRO A 1016 -6.60 -44.67 54.53
N VAL A 1017 -5.29 -44.28 54.43
CA VAL A 1017 -4.10 -44.78 53.64
C VAL A 1017 -3.55 -43.75 52.61
N ASN A 1018 -2.48 -42.96 52.86
CA ASN A 1018 -0.99 -43.18 52.88
C ASN A 1018 -0.30 -43.26 51.48
N LYS A 1019 0.69 -42.40 51.08
CA LYS A 1019 2.13 -42.18 51.49
C LYS A 1019 3.11 -43.21 50.85
N PRO A 1020 4.48 -43.01 50.74
CA PRO A 1020 5.39 -42.08 51.47
C PRO A 1020 6.64 -41.44 50.74
N HIS A 1021 7.36 -40.50 51.42
CA HIS A 1021 8.85 -40.27 51.59
C HIS A 1021 9.93 -40.40 50.44
N ALA A 1022 11.16 -39.78 50.48
CA ALA A 1022 11.79 -38.64 51.23
C ALA A 1022 13.27 -38.32 50.80
N LYS A 1023 13.86 -37.26 51.39
CA LYS A 1023 15.31 -37.03 51.78
C LYS A 1023 16.41 -36.46 50.82
N THR A 1024 16.83 -35.21 51.13
CA THR A 1024 18.21 -34.66 51.40
C THR A 1024 19.36 -34.53 50.37
N ALA A 1025 19.98 -33.31 50.39
CA ALA A 1025 21.43 -32.96 50.38
C ALA A 1025 22.20 -32.52 49.09
N ARG A 1026 23.20 -31.65 49.33
CA ARG A 1026 24.33 -31.16 48.46
C ARG A 1026 25.50 -32.20 48.50
N PRO A 1027 26.55 -32.20 47.61
CA PRO A 1027 27.37 -31.04 47.21
C PRO A 1027 27.80 -31.00 45.71
N ALA A 1028 29.12 -30.97 45.37
CA ALA A 1028 29.64 -30.30 44.17
C ALA A 1028 30.78 -31.01 43.38
N THR A 1029 31.01 -30.52 42.13
CA THR A 1029 32.22 -30.60 41.27
C THR A 1029 32.79 -31.96 40.80
N LYS A 1030 32.86 -32.19 39.46
CA LYS A 1030 34.12 -32.24 38.65
C LYS A 1030 33.91 -32.48 37.13
N ARG A 1031 35.01 -32.34 36.37
CA ARG A 1031 35.17 -32.37 34.88
C ARG A 1031 35.07 -33.75 34.21
N ALA A 1032 34.54 -33.79 32.98
CA ALA A 1032 35.06 -34.44 31.75
C ALA A 1032 34.24 -33.88 30.55
N VAL A 1033 34.74 -33.40 29.40
CA VAL A 1033 35.79 -33.78 28.42
C VAL A 1033 35.33 -34.80 27.35
N SER A 1034 34.76 -34.29 26.25
CA SER A 1034 34.80 -34.77 24.84
C SER A 1034 33.98 -33.77 23.99
N ALA A 1035 34.48 -33.01 23.01
CA ALA A 1035 35.09 -33.38 21.72
C ALA A 1035 34.14 -34.20 20.80
N VAL A 1036 33.93 -33.98 19.50
CA VAL A 1036 34.17 -32.90 18.50
C VAL A 1036 33.80 -33.53 17.12
N ARG A 1037 33.01 -32.87 16.24
CA ARG A 1037 33.25 -32.65 14.76
C ARG A 1037 32.04 -32.31 13.88
N LYS A 1038 32.19 -31.17 13.17
CA LYS A 1038 31.97 -30.86 11.73
C LYS A 1038 30.66 -31.23 10.96
N SER A 1039 30.32 -30.27 10.09
CA SER A 1039 29.59 -30.33 8.81
C SER A 1039 28.08 -30.62 8.86
N LYS A 1040 27.29 -30.09 7.91
CA LYS A 1040 27.65 -29.21 6.78
C LYS A 1040 27.54 -27.74 7.12
#